data_AF-K1WEF9-F1
#
_entry.id   AF-K1WEF9-F1
#
_cell.length_a   1.000
_cell.length_b   1.000
_cell.length_c   1.000
_cell.angle_alpha   90.00
_cell.angle_beta   90.00
_cell.angle_gamma   90.00
#
_symmetry.space_group_name_H-M   'P 1'
#
loop_
_entity.id
_entity.type
_entity.pdbx_description
1 polymer ?
#
loop_
_entity_poly.entity_id
_entity_poly.type
_entity_poly.pdbx_seq_one_letter_code
_entity_poly.pdbx_strand_id
1 'polypeptide(L)'
;MASHDKDDVLLGADHIETHASATRRRHEESQPFRAHAAPRQPVERNDSKGLADFLNSTRMEPPQTTGSGGLKSKPIVIPSNVHDGGDKTTTGTQNPGAGGNSAQYTHGSLQVKCGPLLNYRRMENETWFGSVLVVTEGGGMADAPEVPELKLRVAPAERRGHIAGADVGTDEIREDTSHGTVNGVDHSSFQQPQAPQASAHSNGVSGTNGNGVSSKDVKVKGTKLYSDSRNTFWRFDLEVPMQQEELKIDYEIPSLRFGSEGKRDKQSFFIPAIPESMRIMFHSCNGFSVGTDEDAYSGACLWNDVLRVHAQTPFHVMLGGGDQIYNDGIRVSGPLREWTDISTPHKREKYPFPESLRKRCDDYYVNNYIKWYSMEPFAGANGQIPQLNLWDDHDIIDGFGSYTDHFMCCPVFRGIGGVANKYYLLFQHHLAPPASTYTTDAPQTTGLDAVGLDPRQLENTYVLDEKTIDSSYIIGAKPGPYVVEHSRSIYARLGARIAFFGIDARTERTRKQVNYPETYDIIFSRLQKELSASKSSSTPIQHLVVLLGIPIAYPRLTWLENIFSSPIIAPIKFLNKRFGFGGSFFNAFDGSVDLLDDLDDHYTARTHKKERLFLVRQLQALASEFSVRITILGGDVHLAAVGRFYSNPKLEIPVANDYRYMANIISSAIVNKPPPQAVANLLARRNKLHHLDHDTDETLMKFFDKDPGDVSKTSSSNNVTMPSRNWAVITENSGGATQNTGAHGNDSANGIAEREISLKGSAPKAKDGHSWLHEGEVDAGTLHKAADSSKHGKGSDGSLDICIRVEKDQHDKEGQTQSYGMTIPSLKFTEGISDRIMRKAHGVEGNAKEHTPGPA
;
A
#
# COMPACT_ATOMS: atom_id res chain seq x y z
N MET A 1 28.73 -34.03 8.91
CA MET A 1 29.25 -34.07 10.29
C MET A 1 28.65 -32.88 11.01
N ALA A 2 27.62 -33.15 11.81
CA ALA A 2 26.79 -32.16 12.46
C ALA A 2 27.05 -32.25 13.96
N SER A 3 27.59 -31.18 14.53
CA SER A 3 27.48 -30.76 15.94
C SER A 3 28.58 -29.73 16.17
N HIS A 4 28.22 -28.46 16.25
CA HIS A 4 28.83 -27.42 17.09
C HIS A 4 28.24 -26.09 16.63
N ASP A 5 27.06 -25.78 17.15
CA ASP A 5 26.63 -24.44 17.52
C ASP A 5 25.40 -24.63 18.42
N LYS A 6 25.65 -24.68 19.73
CA LYS A 6 24.61 -24.68 20.76
C LYS A 6 24.24 -23.24 21.04
N ASP A 7 22.96 -22.94 20.86
CA ASP A 7 22.10 -22.17 21.76
C ASP A 7 22.78 -21.10 22.62
N ASP A 8 22.74 -19.86 22.12
CA ASP A 8 22.64 -18.65 22.93
C ASP A 8 21.86 -17.57 22.15
N VAL A 9 20.59 -17.88 21.83
CA VAL A 9 19.57 -16.88 21.53
C VAL A 9 18.45 -17.05 22.55
N LEU A 10 18.74 -16.69 23.81
CA LEU A 10 17.74 -16.49 24.84
C LEU A 10 17.26 -15.04 24.76
N LEU A 11 16.14 -14.82 24.06
CA LEU A 11 15.30 -13.63 24.28
C LEU A 11 14.65 -13.81 25.65
N GLY A 12 15.20 -13.13 26.66
CA GLY A 12 14.73 -13.23 28.03
C GLY A 12 13.29 -12.71 28.20
N ALA A 13 12.43 -13.55 28.77
CA ALA A 13 11.28 -13.11 29.54
C ALA A 13 11.77 -12.53 30.88
N ASP A 14 11.07 -11.50 31.35
CA ASP A 14 11.24 -10.77 32.61
C ASP A 14 12.49 -9.90 32.76
N HIS A 15 12.29 -8.57 32.82
CA HIS A 15 12.94 -7.76 33.85
C HIS A 15 12.18 -6.46 34.13
N ILE A 16 11.72 -6.36 35.37
CA ILE A 16 11.38 -5.15 36.12
C ILE A 16 12.55 -4.14 36.03
N GLU A 17 12.21 -2.86 35.96
CA GLU A 17 13.12 -1.71 35.96
C GLU A 17 14.31 -1.84 36.93
N THR A 18 15.51 -2.15 36.42
CA THR A 18 16.76 -1.98 37.19
C THR A 18 17.96 -1.57 36.34
N HIS A 19 17.78 -0.70 35.34
CA HIS A 19 18.90 0.07 34.76
C HIS A 19 18.50 1.53 34.54
N ALA A 20 18.29 2.23 35.65
CA ALA A 20 18.42 3.67 35.70
C ALA A 20 19.85 4.04 35.29
N SER A 21 19.98 4.76 34.17
CA SER A 21 21.22 5.45 33.83
C SER A 21 21.61 6.37 35.00
N ALA A 22 22.76 6.12 35.60
CA ALA A 22 23.35 6.92 36.68
C ALA A 22 23.92 8.27 36.16
N THR A 23 23.16 8.99 35.34
CA THR A 23 23.39 10.40 35.05
C THR A 23 22.11 11.20 35.29
N ARG A 24 21.89 11.51 36.57
CA ARG A 24 20.89 12.46 37.04
C ARG A 24 21.33 13.87 36.63
N ARG A 25 21.00 14.33 35.42
CA ARG A 25 21.15 15.75 35.04
C ARG A 25 19.79 16.44 35.06
N ARG A 26 19.66 17.27 36.10
CA ARG A 26 18.60 18.25 36.35
C ARG A 26 18.39 19.15 35.14
N HIS A 27 17.14 19.31 34.73
CA HIS A 27 16.59 20.60 34.29
C HIS A 27 15.11 20.66 34.68
N GLU A 28 14.85 20.56 35.98
CA GLU A 28 13.82 21.41 36.60
C GLU A 28 14.42 22.82 36.71
N GLU A 29 13.63 23.82 36.35
CA GLU A 29 13.70 25.20 36.81
C GLU A 29 15.10 25.85 36.86
N SER A 30 15.53 26.45 35.74
CA SER A 30 16.60 27.44 35.83
C SER A 30 16.08 28.73 36.50
N GLN A 31 16.79 29.18 37.52
CA GLN A 31 16.53 30.35 38.36
C GLN A 31 16.88 31.77 37.80
N PRO A 32 17.15 32.06 36.51
CA PRO A 32 17.34 33.47 36.11
C PRO A 32 16.02 34.24 35.90
N PHE A 33 14.84 33.64 36.06
CA PHE A 33 13.55 34.32 35.83
C PHE A 33 12.86 34.90 37.08
N ARG A 34 13.49 34.91 38.25
CA ARG A 34 12.97 35.58 39.47
C ARG A 34 13.48 37.01 39.72
N ALA A 35 14.27 37.59 38.82
CA ALA A 35 14.86 38.92 39.00
C ALA A 35 14.22 40.07 38.18
N HIS A 36 13.17 39.81 37.40
CA HIS A 36 12.48 40.85 36.61
C HIS A 36 10.98 40.99 36.89
N ALA A 37 10.50 40.54 38.05
CA ALA A 37 9.16 40.81 38.53
C ALA A 37 9.19 41.65 39.81
N ALA A 38 9.29 42.96 39.66
CA ALA A 38 8.78 43.92 40.63
C ALA A 38 8.16 45.12 39.87
N PRO A 39 7.02 45.66 40.33
CA PRO A 39 6.06 46.38 39.50
C PRO A 39 6.46 47.85 39.30
N ARG A 40 6.25 48.38 38.10
CA ARG A 40 6.12 49.83 37.87
C ARG A 40 4.67 50.14 37.49
N GLN A 41 4.11 51.10 38.21
CA GLN A 41 2.77 51.66 38.07
C GLN A 41 2.51 52.28 36.68
N PRO A 42 1.23 52.42 36.28
CA PRO A 42 0.84 52.85 34.95
C PRO A 42 1.03 54.37 34.79
N VAL A 43 1.50 54.78 33.60
CA VAL A 43 1.38 56.15 33.13
C VAL A 43 0.49 56.12 31.89
N GLU A 44 -0.68 56.75 32.02
CA GLU A 44 -1.59 57.04 30.92
C GLU A 44 -0.91 57.93 29.87
N ARG A 45 -1.13 57.62 28.59
CA ARG A 45 -1.23 58.64 27.53
C ARG A 45 -2.08 58.13 26.37
N ASN A 46 -3.22 58.81 26.20
CA ASN A 46 -4.12 58.74 25.06
C ASN A 46 -3.41 59.11 23.76
N ASP A 47 -3.55 58.28 22.71
CA ASP A 47 -3.81 58.79 21.37
C ASP A 47 -4.42 57.69 20.47
N SER A 48 -5.72 57.79 20.21
CA SER A 48 -6.53 56.84 19.43
C SER A 48 -6.80 57.36 18.02
N LYS A 49 -5.73 57.65 17.27
CA LYS A 49 -5.84 58.00 15.83
C LYS A 49 -5.22 57.00 14.87
N GLY A 50 -4.33 56.10 15.32
CA GLY A 50 -3.72 55.10 14.43
C GLY A 50 -4.59 53.88 14.10
N LEU A 51 -5.56 53.55 14.95
CA LEU A 51 -6.38 52.32 14.83
C LEU A 51 -7.65 52.52 13.97
N ALA A 52 -8.12 53.76 13.84
CA ALA A 52 -9.32 54.09 13.06
C ALA A 52 -9.04 54.13 11.55
N ASP A 53 -7.83 54.50 11.13
CA ASP A 53 -7.45 54.59 9.71
C ASP A 53 -7.07 53.21 9.11
N PHE A 54 -6.67 52.26 9.96
CA PHE A 54 -6.36 50.89 9.53
C PHE A 54 -7.62 50.04 9.31
N LEU A 55 -8.71 50.31 10.03
CA LEU A 55 -9.97 49.54 9.94
C LEU A 55 -10.89 49.99 8.80
N ASN A 56 -10.60 51.11 8.13
CA ASN A 56 -11.45 51.66 7.07
C ASN A 56 -10.96 51.39 5.64
N SER A 57 -9.80 50.74 5.44
CA SER A 57 -9.22 50.54 4.11
C SER A 57 -9.52 49.19 3.44
N THR A 58 -10.35 48.33 4.05
CA THR A 58 -10.65 46.98 3.52
C THR A 58 -12.13 46.63 3.51
N ARG A 59 -13.00 47.61 3.26
CA ARG A 59 -14.45 47.39 3.09
C ARG A 59 -14.85 47.43 1.60
N MET A 60 -15.19 46.26 1.06
CA MET A 60 -15.97 46.13 -0.18
C MET A 60 -17.40 45.72 0.20
N GLU A 61 -18.39 46.46 -0.29
CA GLU A 61 -19.82 46.24 -0.01
C GLU A 61 -20.43 45.11 -0.86
N PRO A 62 -21.30 44.26 -0.30
CA PRO A 62 -22.19 43.38 -1.06
C PRO A 62 -23.59 44.02 -1.29
N PRO A 63 -24.33 43.66 -2.35
CA PRO A 63 -25.65 44.23 -2.61
C PRO A 63 -26.70 43.72 -1.61
N GLN A 64 -27.61 44.64 -1.26
CA GLN A 64 -28.75 44.46 -0.37
C GLN A 64 -29.83 43.54 -0.94
N THR A 65 -30.48 42.75 -0.07
CA THR A 65 -31.95 42.80 0.13
C THR A 65 -32.37 42.16 1.46
N THR A 66 -32.84 43.02 2.38
CA THR A 66 -34.05 42.95 3.25
C THR A 66 -34.56 41.56 3.67
N GLY A 67 -34.43 41.15 4.95
CA GLY A 67 -35.37 41.44 6.07
C GLY A 67 -36.24 40.19 6.33
N SER A 68 -36.60 39.73 7.53
CA SER A 68 -36.57 40.25 8.90
C SER A 68 -37.03 39.13 9.87
N GLY A 69 -36.64 39.21 11.15
CA GLY A 69 -37.47 38.75 12.27
C GLY A 69 -37.08 37.43 12.96
N GLY A 70 -36.43 37.53 14.12
CA GLY A 70 -36.16 36.37 14.98
C GLY A 70 -37.26 36.08 16.01
N LEU A 71 -37.09 34.98 16.77
CA LEU A 71 -37.20 34.91 18.24
C LEU A 71 -36.90 33.47 18.73
N LYS A 72 -36.52 33.39 20.01
CA LYS A 72 -35.87 32.25 20.70
C LYS A 72 -36.87 31.27 21.35
N SER A 73 -36.30 30.11 21.74
CA SER A 73 -36.63 29.20 22.87
C SER A 73 -37.44 27.90 22.63
N LYS A 74 -36.81 26.78 23.01
CA LYS A 74 -37.31 25.39 23.24
C LYS A 74 -38.04 25.30 24.61
N PRO A 75 -38.51 24.14 25.16
CA PRO A 75 -38.62 22.74 24.67
C PRO A 75 -39.98 22.03 25.01
N ILE A 76 -40.17 20.75 24.61
CA ILE A 76 -40.77 19.60 25.37
C ILE A 76 -41.35 18.52 24.41
N VAL A 77 -41.48 17.30 24.95
CA VAL A 77 -41.36 15.94 24.39
C VAL A 77 -42.74 15.24 24.17
N ILE A 78 -42.71 14.08 23.46
CA ILE A 78 -43.58 12.85 23.46
C ILE A 78 -44.92 12.87 22.64
N PRO A 79 -45.56 11.73 22.27
CA PRO A 79 -45.24 10.61 21.34
C PRO A 79 -46.29 10.34 20.21
N SER A 80 -45.96 9.39 19.32
CA SER A 80 -46.75 8.43 18.50
C SER A 80 -48.28 8.54 18.25
N ASN A 81 -48.60 8.33 16.96
CA ASN A 81 -49.71 7.57 16.32
C ASN A 81 -51.14 8.13 16.14
N VAL A 82 -51.64 7.87 14.91
CA VAL A 82 -53.00 7.52 14.42
C VAL A 82 -53.64 8.48 13.38
N HIS A 83 -54.18 7.84 12.34
CA HIS A 83 -54.96 8.26 11.15
C HIS A 83 -55.94 9.44 11.32
N ASP A 84 -56.14 10.23 10.26
CA ASP A 84 -57.27 10.11 9.31
C ASP A 84 -57.15 11.16 8.17
N GLY A 85 -57.86 10.92 7.07
CA GLY A 85 -57.67 11.48 5.73
C GLY A 85 -57.99 12.95 5.48
N GLY A 86 -57.67 13.37 4.25
CA GLY A 86 -57.87 14.74 3.78
C GLY A 86 -57.34 14.93 2.36
N ASP A 87 -58.10 14.43 1.40
CA ASP A 87 -57.99 14.65 -0.04
C ASP A 87 -57.81 16.13 -0.41
N LYS A 88 -56.84 16.43 -1.28
CA LYS A 88 -56.85 17.60 -2.18
C LYS A 88 -55.82 17.45 -3.30
N THR A 89 -56.34 16.89 -4.39
CA THR A 89 -55.89 17.08 -5.76
C THR A 89 -55.82 18.57 -6.12
N THR A 90 -54.68 19.02 -6.66
CA THR A 90 -54.67 20.13 -7.63
C THR A 90 -53.63 19.87 -8.71
N THR A 91 -54.17 19.80 -9.91
CA THR A 91 -53.58 19.54 -11.21
C THR A 91 -52.69 20.67 -11.71
N GLY A 92 -51.53 20.29 -12.26
CA GLY A 92 -51.09 20.63 -13.62
C GLY A 92 -50.80 22.09 -13.98
N THR A 93 -49.55 22.36 -14.32
CA THR A 93 -49.21 23.09 -15.55
C THR A 93 -47.83 22.65 -16.03
N GLN A 94 -47.81 21.87 -17.11
CA GLN A 94 -46.64 21.57 -17.92
C GLN A 94 -46.35 22.79 -18.81
N ASN A 95 -45.08 23.15 -18.97
CA ASN A 95 -44.58 23.87 -20.13
C ASN A 95 -43.36 23.09 -20.67
N PRO A 96 -43.31 22.77 -21.98
CA PRO A 96 -42.26 21.94 -22.57
C PRO A 96 -41.13 22.78 -23.18
N GLY A 97 -39.91 22.24 -23.12
CA GLY A 97 -38.90 22.47 -24.15
C GLY A 97 -37.74 23.41 -23.80
N ALA A 98 -36.63 22.82 -23.36
CA ALA A 98 -35.28 23.18 -23.82
C ALA A 98 -34.33 22.03 -23.44
N GLY A 99 -33.72 21.40 -24.45
CA GLY A 99 -32.93 20.18 -24.31
C GLY A 99 -31.69 20.36 -23.44
N GLY A 100 -31.66 19.62 -22.33
CA GLY A 100 -30.44 19.29 -21.61
C GLY A 100 -30.12 17.83 -21.84
N ASN A 101 -28.86 17.51 -22.14
CA ASN A 101 -28.34 16.15 -22.14
C ASN A 101 -28.74 15.47 -20.83
N SER A 102 -29.72 14.56 -20.89
CA SER A 102 -30.05 13.71 -19.77
C SER A 102 -28.86 12.77 -19.57
N ALA A 103 -28.03 13.06 -18.55
CA ALA A 103 -27.19 12.04 -17.94
C ALA A 103 -28.08 10.81 -17.72
N GLN A 104 -27.71 9.67 -18.29
CA GLN A 104 -28.38 8.40 -18.04
C GLN A 104 -28.20 8.08 -16.55
N TYR A 105 -29.14 8.51 -15.71
CA TYR A 105 -29.22 8.10 -14.33
C TYR A 105 -29.39 6.58 -14.31
N THR A 106 -28.50 5.86 -13.63
CA THR A 106 -28.66 4.42 -13.42
C THR A 106 -29.96 4.18 -12.64
N HIS A 107 -30.86 3.34 -13.16
CA HIS A 107 -32.17 3.04 -12.58
C HIS A 107 -32.07 2.07 -11.38
N GLY A 108 -31.19 2.37 -10.41
CA GLY A 108 -31.00 1.57 -9.19
C GLY A 108 -31.85 2.06 -8.01
N SER A 109 -32.19 1.14 -7.10
CA SER A 109 -32.91 1.41 -5.85
C SER A 109 -31.97 1.81 -4.69
N LEU A 110 -30.70 1.39 -4.75
CA LEU A 110 -29.71 1.59 -3.68
C LEU A 110 -28.79 2.77 -4.00
N GLN A 111 -28.88 3.85 -3.22
CA GLN A 111 -28.00 5.00 -3.37
C GLN A 111 -26.58 4.65 -2.91
N VAL A 112 -25.61 4.76 -3.82
CA VAL A 112 -24.19 4.54 -3.54
C VAL A 112 -23.60 5.75 -2.85
N LYS A 113 -22.82 5.51 -1.79
CA LYS A 113 -21.95 6.49 -1.13
C LYS A 113 -20.48 6.33 -1.53
N CYS A 114 -20.02 5.09 -1.69
CA CYS A 114 -18.64 4.78 -2.10
C CYS A 114 -18.58 3.42 -2.82
N GLY A 115 -17.59 3.25 -3.70
CA GLY A 115 -17.38 2.04 -4.48
C GLY A 115 -18.01 2.09 -5.88
N PRO A 116 -17.92 1.01 -6.67
CA PRO A 116 -17.26 -0.26 -6.33
C PRO A 116 -15.75 -0.10 -6.06
N LEU A 117 -15.24 -0.84 -5.09
CA LEU A 117 -13.82 -1.01 -4.78
C LEU A 117 -13.46 -2.47 -4.99
N LEU A 118 -12.43 -2.76 -5.77
CA LEU A 118 -12.03 -4.11 -6.16
C LEU A 118 -10.80 -4.54 -5.36
N ASN A 119 -10.84 -5.73 -4.77
CA ASN A 119 -9.78 -6.30 -3.96
C ASN A 119 -9.37 -7.67 -4.50
N TYR A 120 -8.06 -7.94 -4.50
CA TYR A 120 -7.50 -9.26 -4.74
C TYR A 120 -7.22 -9.95 -3.41
N ARG A 121 -7.34 -11.30 -3.37
CA ARG A 121 -7.03 -12.07 -2.16
C ARG A 121 -5.95 -13.11 -2.41
N ARG A 122 -6.21 -14.04 -3.33
CA ARG A 122 -5.34 -15.19 -3.58
C ARG A 122 -5.63 -15.87 -4.91
N MET A 123 -4.70 -16.72 -5.31
CA MET A 123 -4.86 -17.70 -6.37
C MET A 123 -4.63 -19.08 -5.77
N GLU A 124 -5.51 -20.01 -6.09
CA GLU A 124 -5.40 -21.40 -5.66
C GLU A 124 -6.05 -22.29 -6.71
N ASN A 125 -5.42 -23.41 -7.06
CA ASN A 125 -5.97 -24.39 -8.01
C ASN A 125 -6.48 -23.74 -9.32
N GLU A 126 -5.64 -22.89 -9.94
CA GLU A 126 -5.97 -22.16 -11.18
C GLU A 126 -7.26 -21.33 -11.07
N THR A 127 -7.62 -20.89 -9.87
CA THR A 127 -8.79 -20.07 -9.59
C THR A 127 -8.35 -18.76 -8.95
N TRP A 128 -8.87 -17.65 -9.46
CA TRP A 128 -8.65 -16.31 -8.94
C TRP A 128 -9.73 -15.97 -7.91
N PHE A 129 -9.32 -15.51 -6.73
CA PHE A 129 -10.22 -15.08 -5.66
C PHE A 129 -10.03 -13.60 -5.36
N GLY A 130 -11.14 -12.88 -5.29
CA GLY A 130 -11.19 -11.46 -4.96
C GLY A 130 -12.52 -11.05 -4.37
N SER A 131 -12.74 -9.75 -4.25
CA SER A 131 -14.04 -9.22 -3.84
C SER A 131 -14.28 -7.80 -4.35
N VAL A 132 -15.56 -7.43 -4.47
CA VAL A 132 -15.99 -6.05 -4.71
C VAL A 132 -16.69 -5.53 -3.46
N LEU A 133 -16.36 -4.32 -3.01
CA LEU A 133 -17.06 -3.62 -1.92
C LEU A 133 -17.86 -2.44 -2.46
N VAL A 134 -19.08 -2.28 -1.97
CA VAL A 134 -19.92 -1.09 -2.20
C VAL A 134 -20.49 -0.62 -0.86
N VAL A 135 -20.46 0.70 -0.64
CA VAL A 135 -21.12 1.36 0.49
C VAL A 135 -22.37 2.05 -0.01
N THR A 136 -23.52 1.70 0.57
CA THR A 136 -24.84 2.26 0.22
C THR A 136 -25.40 3.10 1.37
N GLU A 137 -26.25 4.06 1.03
CA GLU A 137 -27.01 4.84 2.01
C GLU A 137 -28.06 3.96 2.70
N GLY A 138 -28.27 4.25 3.98
CA GLY A 138 -29.19 3.52 4.83
C GLY A 138 -28.53 2.38 5.57
N GLY A 139 -29.23 1.86 6.56
CA GLY A 139 -28.80 0.74 7.38
C GLY A 139 -29.36 0.82 8.78
N GLY A 140 -29.12 -0.22 9.57
CA GLY A 140 -29.84 -0.52 10.80
C GLY A 140 -30.08 -2.02 10.95
N MET A 141 -30.81 -2.42 11.99
CA MET A 141 -31.35 -3.80 12.14
C MET A 141 -32.51 -4.09 11.18
N ALA A 142 -33.09 -3.07 10.54
CA ALA A 142 -34.08 -3.26 9.49
C ALA A 142 -33.41 -3.93 8.29
N ASP A 143 -34.03 -4.99 7.75
CA ASP A 143 -33.57 -5.62 6.52
C ASP A 143 -33.37 -4.54 5.44
N ALA A 144 -32.24 -4.60 4.75
CA ALA A 144 -32.11 -3.78 3.55
C ALA A 144 -33.24 -4.25 2.62
N PRO A 145 -34.09 -3.35 2.08
CA PRO A 145 -35.26 -3.75 1.32
C PRO A 145 -34.89 -4.58 0.08
N GLU A 146 -33.62 -4.53 -0.34
CA GLU A 146 -33.04 -5.29 -1.42
C GLU A 146 -31.60 -5.70 -1.10
N VAL A 147 -31.24 -6.96 -1.36
CA VAL A 147 -29.85 -7.43 -1.36
C VAL A 147 -29.29 -7.24 -2.77
N PRO A 148 -28.25 -6.41 -2.98
CA PRO A 148 -27.72 -6.19 -4.31
C PRO A 148 -27.10 -7.46 -4.89
N GLU A 149 -27.15 -7.59 -6.21
CA GLU A 149 -26.58 -8.71 -6.97
C GLU A 149 -25.59 -8.17 -8.01
N LEU A 150 -24.37 -8.70 -8.01
CA LEU A 150 -23.35 -8.45 -9.01
C LEU A 150 -23.47 -9.49 -10.12
N LYS A 151 -23.47 -9.04 -11.38
CA LYS A 151 -23.40 -9.88 -12.57
C LYS A 151 -21.98 -9.83 -13.11
N LEU A 152 -21.39 -11.00 -13.36
CA LEU A 152 -20.04 -11.15 -13.86
C LEU A 152 -20.06 -11.83 -15.24
N ARG A 153 -19.34 -11.25 -16.19
CA ARG A 153 -19.17 -11.74 -17.55
C ARG A 153 -17.69 -11.90 -17.85
N VAL A 154 -17.33 -13.08 -18.35
CA VAL A 154 -15.95 -13.44 -18.68
C VAL A 154 -15.80 -13.42 -20.20
N ALA A 155 -14.80 -12.70 -20.69
CA ALA A 155 -14.40 -12.69 -22.08
C ALA A 155 -12.88 -12.89 -22.19
N PRO A 156 -12.38 -13.57 -23.25
CA PRO A 156 -10.96 -13.51 -23.59
C PRO A 156 -10.55 -12.04 -23.77
N ALA A 157 -9.38 -11.65 -23.26
CA ALA A 157 -8.87 -10.31 -23.50
C ALA A 157 -8.59 -10.12 -25.00
N GLU A 158 -9.24 -9.15 -25.65
CA GLU A 158 -9.01 -8.87 -27.07
C GLU A 158 -7.52 -8.55 -27.32
N ARG A 159 -6.84 -9.37 -28.12
CA ARG A 159 -5.48 -9.07 -28.60
C ARG A 159 -5.57 -7.91 -29.59
N ARG A 160 -5.37 -6.67 -29.13
CA ARG A 160 -5.21 -5.53 -30.03
C ARG A 160 -3.88 -5.62 -30.76
N GLY A 161 -3.91 -6.21 -31.95
CA GLY A 161 -2.84 -6.07 -32.94
C GLY A 161 -2.61 -4.58 -33.25
N HIS A 162 -1.36 -4.17 -33.31
CA HIS A 162 -0.98 -2.85 -33.80
C HIS A 162 -1.57 -2.63 -35.20
N ILE A 163 -2.42 -1.61 -35.34
CA ILE A 163 -2.81 -1.10 -36.66
C ILE A 163 -1.59 -0.35 -37.23
N ALA A 164 -0.76 -1.07 -37.96
CA ALA A 164 0.06 -0.49 -39.02
C ALA A 164 -0.68 -0.75 -40.33
N GLY A 165 -1.13 0.31 -41.00
CA GLY A 165 -1.92 0.22 -42.22
C GLY A 165 -1.15 -0.39 -43.39
N ALA A 166 -1.83 -1.27 -44.13
CA ALA A 166 -1.66 -1.46 -45.58
C ALA A 166 -2.86 -2.26 -46.11
N ASP A 167 -3.61 -1.65 -47.03
CA ASP A 167 -4.55 -2.31 -47.93
C ASP A 167 -3.88 -3.47 -48.66
N VAL A 168 -4.47 -4.68 -48.66
CA VAL A 168 -4.60 -5.55 -49.85
C VAL A 168 -5.74 -6.57 -49.63
N GLY A 169 -6.73 -6.55 -50.52
CA GLY A 169 -7.27 -7.73 -51.21
C GLY A 169 -8.20 -8.68 -50.43
N THR A 170 -9.48 -8.57 -50.75
CA THR A 170 -10.52 -9.59 -50.58
C THR A 170 -10.15 -10.90 -51.29
N ASP A 171 -10.36 -12.04 -50.62
CA ASP A 171 -10.82 -13.26 -51.31
C ASP A 171 -11.60 -14.17 -50.34
N GLU A 172 -12.59 -14.81 -50.93
CA GLU A 172 -13.77 -15.43 -50.32
C GLU A 172 -13.58 -16.96 -50.18
N ILE A 173 -14.34 -17.58 -49.26
CA ILE A 173 -14.79 -19.00 -49.25
C ILE A 173 -13.84 -20.07 -48.63
N ARG A 174 -14.22 -20.67 -47.48
CA ARG A 174 -14.86 -22.02 -47.31
C ARG A 174 -14.73 -22.55 -45.87
N GLU A 175 -15.87 -22.76 -45.21
CA GLU A 175 -16.01 -23.79 -44.16
C GLU A 175 -15.87 -25.18 -44.83
N ASP A 176 -15.06 -26.08 -44.24
CA ASP A 176 -15.44 -27.44 -43.83
C ASP A 176 -14.20 -28.27 -43.36
N THR A 177 -14.48 -29.23 -42.48
CA THR A 177 -13.76 -30.48 -42.17
C THR A 177 -12.75 -30.57 -41.01
N SER A 178 -13.30 -31.08 -39.90
CA SER A 178 -12.91 -32.32 -39.20
C SER A 178 -11.49 -32.49 -38.64
N HIS A 179 -11.43 -32.66 -37.32
CA HIS A 179 -10.29 -33.22 -36.59
C HIS A 179 -9.91 -34.62 -37.11
N GLY A 180 -8.73 -34.73 -37.70
CA GLY A 180 -8.12 -35.98 -38.12
C GLY A 180 -6.98 -36.43 -37.20
N THR A 181 -6.72 -37.73 -37.23
CA THR A 181 -5.71 -38.51 -36.51
C THR A 181 -4.32 -37.85 -36.47
N VAL A 182 -3.70 -37.77 -35.29
CA VAL A 182 -2.31 -37.33 -35.10
C VAL A 182 -1.49 -38.52 -34.58
N ASN A 183 -0.35 -38.82 -35.22
CA ASN A 183 0.57 -39.91 -34.86
C ASN A 183 -0.04 -41.32 -34.80
N GLY A 184 -0.96 -41.65 -35.73
CA GLY A 184 -1.51 -43.00 -35.85
C GLY A 184 -2.41 -43.44 -34.69
N VAL A 185 -2.82 -42.50 -33.83
CA VAL A 185 -3.78 -42.75 -32.75
C VAL A 185 -5.07 -41.98 -33.03
N ASP A 186 -6.16 -42.73 -33.16
CA ASP A 186 -7.52 -42.20 -33.29
C ASP A 186 -8.05 -41.82 -31.90
N HIS A 187 -8.34 -40.54 -31.70
CA HIS A 187 -8.81 -40.00 -30.43
C HIS A 187 -10.34 -39.93 -30.33
N SER A 188 -11.09 -40.56 -31.25
CA SER A 188 -12.56 -40.54 -31.22
C SER A 188 -13.22 -41.38 -30.11
N SER A 189 -12.44 -42.07 -29.27
CA SER A 189 -12.99 -42.90 -28.19
C SER A 189 -12.02 -43.11 -27.03
N PHE A 190 -12.06 -42.22 -26.04
CA PHE A 190 -11.54 -42.49 -24.70
C PHE A 190 -12.56 -42.10 -23.64
N GLN A 191 -13.02 -43.10 -22.88
CA GLN A 191 -13.97 -42.99 -21.79
C GLN A 191 -13.19 -42.97 -20.46
N GLN A 192 -13.41 -41.94 -19.66
CA GLN A 192 -12.69 -41.66 -18.40
C GLN A 192 -13.13 -42.63 -17.27
N PRO A 193 -12.23 -43.14 -16.40
CA PRO A 193 -12.63 -43.99 -15.26
C PRO A 193 -13.23 -43.17 -14.11
N GLN A 194 -14.31 -43.66 -13.52
CA GLN A 194 -15.00 -43.10 -12.36
C GLN A 194 -14.26 -43.34 -11.03
N ALA A 195 -14.24 -42.33 -10.16
CA ALA A 195 -13.92 -42.44 -8.73
C ALA A 195 -15.21 -42.59 -7.89
N PRO A 196 -15.16 -43.20 -6.69
CA PRO A 196 -16.35 -43.70 -5.99
C PRO A 196 -17.17 -42.61 -5.27
N GLN A 197 -18.49 -42.86 -5.26
CA GLN A 197 -19.56 -42.00 -4.74
C GLN A 197 -19.51 -41.79 -3.22
N ALA A 198 -19.75 -40.53 -2.81
CA ALA A 198 -20.43 -40.19 -1.56
C ALA A 198 -21.71 -39.41 -1.92
N SER A 199 -22.82 -39.85 -1.34
CA SER A 199 -24.19 -39.51 -1.69
C SER A 199 -24.67 -38.17 -1.12
N ALA A 200 -25.25 -37.31 -1.97
CA ALA A 200 -26.29 -36.35 -1.57
C ALA A 200 -27.24 -36.08 -2.74
N HIS A 201 -28.53 -36.07 -2.44
CA HIS A 201 -29.66 -36.20 -3.36
C HIS A 201 -29.81 -35.09 -4.42
N SER A 202 -30.06 -35.53 -5.65
CA SER A 202 -30.46 -34.72 -6.80
C SER A 202 -31.98 -34.54 -6.85
N ASN A 203 -32.41 -33.31 -7.16
CA ASN A 203 -33.66 -33.06 -7.88
C ASN A 203 -33.30 -32.79 -9.34
N GLY A 204 -33.81 -33.64 -10.24
CA GLY A 204 -33.51 -33.60 -11.67
C GLY A 204 -34.31 -32.53 -12.43
N VAL A 205 -33.71 -32.04 -13.52
CA VAL A 205 -34.44 -31.47 -14.65
C VAL A 205 -33.82 -32.03 -15.94
N SER A 206 -34.73 -32.50 -16.81
CA SER A 206 -34.49 -33.19 -18.07
C SER A 206 -33.86 -32.29 -19.14
N GLY A 207 -33.07 -32.88 -20.02
CA GLY A 207 -32.30 -32.18 -21.04
C GLY A 207 -33.11 -31.72 -22.25
N THR A 208 -32.59 -30.69 -22.92
CA THR A 208 -32.76 -30.44 -24.36
C THR A 208 -31.47 -29.83 -24.92
N ASN A 209 -30.96 -30.43 -26.00
CA ASN A 209 -29.80 -30.00 -26.76
C ASN A 209 -30.09 -28.70 -27.53
N GLY A 210 -29.18 -27.74 -27.43
CA GLY A 210 -29.13 -26.54 -28.27
C GLY A 210 -27.74 -25.92 -28.22
N ASN A 211 -27.00 -26.04 -29.32
CA ASN A 211 -25.65 -25.51 -29.51
C ASN A 211 -25.71 -23.97 -29.63
N GLY A 212 -25.08 -23.30 -28.67
CA GLY A 212 -24.85 -21.86 -28.64
C GLY A 212 -24.17 -21.53 -27.32
N VAL A 213 -22.87 -21.23 -27.34
CA VAL A 213 -22.14 -20.79 -26.14
C VAL A 213 -22.60 -19.37 -25.83
N SER A 214 -23.77 -19.23 -25.18
CA SER A 214 -24.11 -17.98 -24.50
C SER A 214 -23.19 -17.90 -23.28
N SER A 215 -22.39 -16.85 -23.16
CA SER A 215 -21.70 -16.52 -21.91
C SER A 215 -22.77 -16.42 -20.82
N LYS A 216 -22.88 -17.42 -19.94
CA LYS A 216 -23.83 -17.37 -18.84
C LYS A 216 -23.32 -16.35 -17.83
N ASP A 217 -24.07 -15.27 -17.62
CA ASP A 217 -23.81 -14.31 -16.54
C ASP A 217 -23.74 -15.07 -15.20
N VAL A 218 -22.61 -14.97 -14.50
CA VAL A 218 -22.49 -15.47 -13.12
C VAL A 218 -23.04 -14.40 -12.19
N LYS A 219 -23.99 -14.80 -11.33
CA LYS A 219 -24.62 -13.90 -10.36
C LYS A 219 -24.03 -14.13 -8.98
N VAL A 220 -23.56 -13.06 -8.35
CA VAL A 220 -22.97 -13.05 -7.02
C VAL A 220 -23.83 -12.17 -6.12
N LYS A 221 -24.38 -12.74 -5.05
CA LYS A 221 -25.16 -11.96 -4.08
C LYS A 221 -24.25 -11.16 -3.16
N GLY A 222 -24.69 -9.96 -2.78
CA GLY A 222 -24.01 -9.14 -1.79
C GLY A 222 -24.12 -9.72 -0.39
N THR A 223 -22.98 -9.87 0.28
CA THR A 223 -22.85 -10.16 1.70
C THR A 223 -22.78 -8.85 2.46
N LYS A 224 -23.71 -8.62 3.38
CA LYS A 224 -23.65 -7.46 4.29
C LYS A 224 -22.52 -7.70 5.30
N LEU A 225 -21.48 -6.86 5.30
CA LEU A 225 -20.38 -6.95 6.28
C LEU A 225 -20.68 -6.15 7.55
N TYR A 226 -21.21 -4.95 7.35
CA TYR A 226 -21.49 -3.98 8.39
C TYR A 226 -22.65 -3.09 7.97
N SER A 227 -23.53 -2.72 8.89
CA SER A 227 -24.60 -1.76 8.63
C SER A 227 -24.90 -0.97 9.89
N ASP A 228 -24.83 0.35 9.82
CA ASP A 228 -25.34 1.28 10.84
C ASP A 228 -26.49 2.10 10.26
N SER A 229 -27.12 2.97 11.06
CA SER A 229 -28.20 3.87 10.61
C SER A 229 -27.95 4.68 9.31
N ARG A 230 -26.71 4.77 8.82
CA ARG A 230 -26.29 5.67 7.73
C ARG A 230 -25.60 4.96 6.57
N ASN A 231 -24.94 3.84 6.83
CA ASN A 231 -24.07 3.17 5.88
C ASN A 231 -24.30 1.65 5.94
N THR A 232 -24.45 1.03 4.78
CA THR A 232 -24.40 -0.43 4.64
C THR A 232 -23.29 -0.84 3.69
N PHE A 233 -22.41 -1.72 4.16
CA PHE A 233 -21.26 -2.25 3.45
C PHE A 233 -21.60 -3.62 2.86
N TRP A 234 -21.57 -3.71 1.54
CA TRP A 234 -21.81 -4.93 0.79
C TRP A 234 -20.53 -5.44 0.16
N ARG A 235 -20.18 -6.71 0.43
CA ARG A 235 -19.11 -7.44 -0.23
C ARG A 235 -19.67 -8.44 -1.22
N PHE A 236 -19.12 -8.49 -2.42
CA PHE A 236 -19.36 -9.54 -3.41
C PHE A 236 -18.11 -10.39 -3.51
N ASP A 237 -18.19 -11.64 -3.08
CA ASP A 237 -17.08 -12.59 -3.15
C ASP A 237 -16.96 -13.15 -4.57
N LEU A 238 -15.81 -12.91 -5.21
CA LEU A 238 -15.55 -13.32 -6.59
C LEU A 238 -14.67 -14.56 -6.62
N GLU A 239 -15.09 -15.53 -7.43
CA GLU A 239 -14.34 -16.74 -7.77
C GLU A 239 -14.37 -16.90 -9.28
N VAL A 240 -13.21 -16.83 -9.92
CA VAL A 240 -13.09 -16.89 -11.38
C VAL A 240 -12.05 -17.92 -11.78
N PRO A 241 -12.44 -19.03 -12.43
CA PRO A 241 -11.49 -19.97 -13.03
C PRO A 241 -10.60 -19.27 -14.05
N MET A 242 -9.29 -19.41 -13.89
CA MET A 242 -8.31 -18.85 -14.82
C MET A 242 -8.29 -19.65 -16.12
N GLN A 243 -7.75 -19.05 -17.18
CA GLN A 243 -7.59 -19.69 -18.49
C GLN A 243 -6.15 -19.61 -18.98
N GLN A 244 -5.86 -20.34 -20.06
CA GLN A 244 -4.55 -20.27 -20.74
C GLN A 244 -4.29 -18.93 -21.44
N GLU A 245 -5.33 -18.12 -21.58
CA GLU A 245 -5.26 -16.75 -22.06
C GLU A 245 -5.69 -15.78 -20.95
N GLU A 246 -5.21 -14.54 -21.06
CA GLU A 246 -5.62 -13.46 -20.18
C GLU A 246 -7.12 -13.18 -20.33
N LEU A 247 -7.79 -12.96 -19.20
CA LEU A 247 -9.22 -12.73 -19.16
C LEU A 247 -9.52 -11.26 -18.90
N LYS A 248 -10.47 -10.72 -19.65
CA LYS A 248 -11.18 -9.50 -19.29
C LYS A 248 -12.49 -9.88 -18.61
N ILE A 249 -12.71 -9.34 -17.42
CA ILE A 249 -13.89 -9.57 -16.62
C ILE A 249 -14.70 -8.29 -16.56
N ASP A 250 -15.90 -8.30 -17.14
CA ASP A 250 -16.87 -7.21 -17.00
C ASP A 250 -17.81 -7.53 -15.84
N TYR A 251 -18.03 -6.58 -14.93
CA TYR A 251 -19.01 -6.72 -13.86
C TYR A 251 -20.00 -5.56 -13.82
N GLU A 252 -21.23 -5.87 -13.40
CA GLU A 252 -22.34 -4.93 -13.29
C GLU A 252 -23.12 -5.16 -12.00
N ILE A 253 -23.50 -4.09 -11.30
CA ILE A 253 -24.37 -4.15 -10.12
C ILE A 253 -25.63 -3.31 -10.37
N PRO A 254 -26.66 -3.87 -11.04
CA PRO A 254 -27.76 -3.08 -11.62
C PRO A 254 -28.60 -2.28 -10.62
N SER A 255 -28.69 -2.72 -9.37
CA SER A 255 -29.49 -2.06 -8.33
C SER A 255 -28.84 -0.79 -7.77
N LEU A 256 -27.63 -0.42 -8.22
CA LEU A 256 -26.90 0.75 -7.74
C LEU A 256 -27.30 2.05 -8.45
N ARG A 257 -27.51 3.09 -7.66
CA ARG A 257 -27.72 4.48 -8.10
C ARG A 257 -26.55 5.35 -7.67
N PHE A 258 -25.85 5.93 -8.64
CA PHE A 258 -24.71 6.82 -8.38
C PHE A 258 -25.16 8.27 -8.35
N GLY A 259 -24.66 9.04 -7.37
CA GLY A 259 -25.01 10.45 -7.18
C GLY A 259 -24.11 11.45 -7.92
N SER A 260 -23.01 10.99 -8.51
CA SER A 260 -21.98 11.81 -9.16
C SER A 260 -21.60 11.26 -10.53
N GLU A 261 -21.02 12.11 -11.38
CA GLU A 261 -20.39 11.69 -12.64
C GLU A 261 -19.07 10.94 -12.36
N GLY A 262 -18.68 10.00 -13.23
CA GLY A 262 -17.49 9.16 -13.07
C GLY A 262 -17.85 7.67 -12.98
N LYS A 263 -17.86 7.12 -11.76
CA LYS A 263 -18.21 5.71 -11.50
C LYS A 263 -19.63 5.35 -11.94
N ARG A 264 -19.74 4.15 -12.48
CA ARG A 264 -21.00 3.52 -12.89
C ARG A 264 -21.13 2.14 -12.26
N ASP A 265 -22.33 1.61 -12.38
CA ASP A 265 -22.68 0.23 -12.03
C ASP A 265 -21.88 -0.81 -12.81
N LYS A 266 -21.31 -0.42 -13.97
CA LYS A 266 -20.47 -1.25 -14.86
C LYS A 266 -19.01 -0.89 -14.77
N GLN A 267 -18.16 -1.90 -14.64
CA GLN A 267 -16.70 -1.80 -14.60
C GLN A 267 -16.07 -3.05 -15.22
N SER A 268 -14.75 -3.02 -15.42
CA SER A 268 -14.00 -4.19 -15.90
C SER A 268 -12.63 -4.30 -15.26
N PHE A 269 -12.13 -5.52 -15.08
CA PHE A 269 -10.78 -5.80 -14.62
C PHE A 269 -10.17 -6.99 -15.38
N PHE A 270 -8.90 -7.29 -15.12
CA PHE A 270 -8.15 -8.30 -15.85
C PHE A 270 -7.56 -9.36 -14.91
N ILE A 271 -7.57 -10.61 -15.34
CA ILE A 271 -6.96 -11.75 -14.65
C ILE A 271 -5.88 -12.33 -15.57
N PRO A 272 -4.65 -12.56 -15.09
CA PRO A 272 -3.58 -13.09 -15.94
C PRO A 272 -3.92 -14.49 -16.46
N ALA A 273 -3.28 -14.86 -17.56
CA ALA A 273 -3.27 -16.24 -18.01
C ALA A 273 -2.58 -17.14 -16.97
N ILE A 274 -2.96 -18.42 -16.90
CA ILE A 274 -2.33 -19.45 -16.04
C ILE A 274 -0.79 -19.44 -16.13
N PRO A 275 -0.15 -19.40 -17.32
CA PRO A 275 1.31 -19.40 -17.42
C PRO A 275 1.99 -18.05 -17.12
N GLU A 276 1.23 -16.98 -16.89
CA GLU A 276 1.73 -15.62 -16.74
C GLU A 276 1.73 -15.14 -15.27
N SER A 277 2.74 -14.33 -14.92
CA SER A 277 2.72 -13.59 -13.66
C SER A 277 1.93 -12.29 -13.80
N MET A 278 1.44 -11.76 -12.68
CA MET A 278 0.70 -10.50 -12.69
C MET A 278 1.58 -9.32 -13.15
N ARG A 279 0.95 -8.35 -13.82
CA ARG A 279 1.50 -7.01 -14.05
C ARG A 279 1.07 -6.16 -12.88
N ILE A 280 2.04 -5.65 -12.14
CA ILE A 280 1.84 -5.06 -10.82
C ILE A 280 2.04 -3.55 -10.91
N MET A 281 1.10 -2.80 -10.35
CA MET A 281 1.26 -1.38 -10.02
C MET A 281 1.57 -1.26 -8.53
N PHE A 282 2.49 -0.39 -8.13
CA PHE A 282 2.81 -0.12 -6.73
C PHE A 282 2.72 1.37 -6.43
N HIS A 283 2.12 1.71 -5.28
CA HIS A 283 2.02 3.08 -4.78
C HIS A 283 1.98 3.14 -3.25
N SER A 284 2.24 4.32 -2.69
CA SER A 284 2.08 4.65 -1.27
C SER A 284 1.76 6.14 -1.11
N CYS A 285 1.34 6.57 0.09
CA CYS A 285 1.12 7.98 0.42
C CYS A 285 0.11 8.64 -0.54
N ASN A 286 -1.08 8.01 -0.60
CA ASN A 286 -2.21 8.40 -1.42
C ASN A 286 -3.12 9.37 -0.62
N GLY A 287 -2.60 10.53 -0.25
CA GLY A 287 -3.36 11.63 0.32
C GLY A 287 -2.46 12.81 0.66
N PHE A 288 -3.02 13.84 1.30
CA PHE A 288 -2.30 15.05 1.63
C PHE A 288 -2.15 15.21 3.14
N SER A 289 -0.93 15.52 3.58
CA SER A 289 -0.68 15.92 4.96
C SER A 289 -1.41 17.22 5.31
N VAL A 290 -1.75 17.40 6.59
CA VAL A 290 -2.50 18.57 7.07
C VAL A 290 -1.80 19.88 6.73
N GLY A 291 -2.57 20.81 6.18
CA GLY A 291 -2.11 22.15 5.80
C GLY A 291 -1.41 22.22 4.44
N THR A 292 -1.41 21.13 3.67
CA THR A 292 -0.98 21.15 2.27
C THR A 292 -1.99 21.90 1.41
N ASP A 293 -1.51 22.78 0.54
CA ASP A 293 -2.30 23.40 -0.51
C ASP A 293 -2.50 22.38 -1.64
N GLU A 294 -3.63 21.67 -1.63
CA GLU A 294 -3.92 20.59 -2.60
C GLU A 294 -3.99 21.11 -4.05
N ASP A 295 -4.40 22.36 -4.24
CA ASP A 295 -4.52 22.98 -5.57
C ASP A 295 -3.14 23.22 -6.20
N ALA A 296 -2.11 23.49 -5.38
CA ALA A 296 -0.72 23.63 -5.83
C ALA A 296 -0.14 22.32 -6.40
N TYR A 297 -0.81 21.19 -6.16
CA TYR A 297 -0.42 19.86 -6.64
C TYR A 297 -1.48 19.24 -7.55
N SER A 298 -2.45 20.02 -8.06
CA SER A 298 -3.47 19.49 -8.99
C SER A 298 -4.23 18.27 -8.45
N GLY A 299 -4.40 18.17 -7.13
CA GLY A 299 -5.03 17.01 -6.48
C GLY A 299 -4.32 15.68 -6.76
N ALA A 300 -5.08 14.61 -6.92
CA ALA A 300 -4.58 13.24 -7.11
C ALA A 300 -4.27 12.90 -8.59
N CYS A 301 -3.72 13.85 -9.35
CA CYS A 301 -3.62 13.79 -10.82
C CYS A 301 -2.78 12.62 -11.37
N LEU A 302 -1.81 12.05 -10.62
CA LEU A 302 -1.00 10.92 -11.11
C LEU A 302 -1.83 9.66 -11.37
N TRP A 303 -3.02 9.52 -10.77
CA TRP A 303 -3.95 8.44 -11.11
C TRP A 303 -4.43 8.51 -12.56
N ASN A 304 -4.42 9.68 -13.21
CA ASN A 304 -4.66 9.79 -14.65
C ASN A 304 -3.57 9.05 -15.44
N ASP A 305 -2.32 9.11 -15.01
CA ASP A 305 -1.23 8.35 -15.65
C ASP A 305 -1.36 6.85 -15.44
N VAL A 306 -1.73 6.43 -14.23
CA VAL A 306 -2.04 5.02 -13.92
C VAL A 306 -3.11 4.50 -14.87
N LEU A 307 -4.22 5.23 -15.02
CA LEU A 307 -5.33 4.85 -15.91
C LEU A 307 -4.91 4.86 -17.39
N ARG A 308 -4.08 5.80 -17.83
CA ARG A 308 -3.53 5.80 -19.21
C ARG A 308 -2.67 4.57 -19.49
N VAL A 309 -1.83 4.16 -18.53
CA VAL A 309 -1.01 2.95 -18.68
C VAL A 309 -1.88 1.70 -18.62
N HIS A 310 -2.81 1.63 -17.67
CA HIS A 310 -3.75 0.51 -17.54
C HIS A 310 -4.59 0.30 -18.81
N ALA A 311 -5.03 1.39 -19.46
CA ALA A 311 -5.77 1.32 -20.72
C ALA A 311 -4.96 0.75 -21.91
N GLN A 312 -3.62 0.83 -21.85
CA GLN A 312 -2.73 0.29 -22.90
C GLN A 312 -2.23 -1.11 -22.57
N THR A 313 -1.81 -1.33 -21.32
CA THR A 313 -1.32 -2.60 -20.80
C THR A 313 -1.94 -2.81 -19.42
N PRO A 314 -3.03 -3.58 -19.32
CA PRO A 314 -3.80 -3.66 -18.09
C PRO A 314 -3.00 -4.21 -16.92
N PHE A 315 -3.08 -3.54 -15.78
CA PHE A 315 -2.59 -4.08 -14.51
C PHE A 315 -3.52 -5.18 -14.01
N HIS A 316 -2.93 -6.21 -13.42
CA HIS A 316 -3.65 -7.31 -12.77
C HIS A 316 -3.89 -7.05 -11.28
N VAL A 317 -3.02 -6.25 -10.65
CA VAL A 317 -3.10 -5.90 -9.24
C VAL A 317 -2.39 -4.56 -8.99
N MET A 318 -2.89 -3.79 -8.02
CA MET A 318 -2.18 -2.67 -7.40
C MET A 318 -1.84 -2.98 -5.95
N LEU A 319 -0.61 -2.70 -5.56
CA LEU A 319 -0.10 -2.88 -4.20
C LEU A 319 -0.07 -1.51 -3.51
N GLY A 320 -0.84 -1.37 -2.43
CA GLY A 320 -0.88 -0.18 -1.57
C GLY A 320 0.09 -0.34 -0.41
N GLY A 321 1.14 0.48 -0.39
CA GLY A 321 2.25 0.37 0.56
C GLY A 321 2.12 1.15 1.86
N GLY A 322 0.91 1.44 2.33
CA GLY A 322 0.73 2.36 3.45
C GLY A 322 0.23 3.73 3.03
N ASP A 323 -0.40 4.43 3.97
CA ASP A 323 -0.99 5.76 3.78
C ASP A 323 -1.94 5.80 2.60
N GLN A 324 -2.86 4.83 2.51
CA GLN A 324 -3.89 4.83 1.46
C GLN A 324 -4.86 6.01 1.63
N ILE A 325 -4.92 6.55 2.85
CA ILE A 325 -5.67 7.73 3.27
C ILE A 325 -4.94 8.43 4.41
N TYR A 326 -5.13 9.75 4.54
CA TYR A 326 -4.60 10.56 5.65
C TYR A 326 -5.73 10.96 6.60
N ASN A 327 -5.71 10.42 7.82
CA ASN A 327 -6.71 10.68 8.86
C ASN A 327 -6.30 11.76 9.87
N ASP A 328 -5.11 12.34 9.74
CA ASP A 328 -4.52 13.26 10.72
C ASP A 328 -5.35 14.52 10.97
N GLY A 329 -6.14 14.94 9.99
CA GLY A 329 -7.09 16.05 10.14
C GLY A 329 -8.02 15.91 11.36
N ILE A 330 -8.18 14.69 11.89
CA ILE A 330 -8.97 14.38 13.09
C ILE A 330 -8.55 15.21 14.31
N ARG A 331 -7.25 15.57 14.41
CA ARG A 331 -6.67 16.35 15.50
C ARG A 331 -6.76 17.87 15.29
N VAL A 332 -6.95 18.32 14.06
CA VAL A 332 -6.91 19.74 13.70
C VAL A 332 -8.31 20.32 13.46
N SER A 333 -9.10 19.65 12.63
CA SER A 333 -10.47 20.06 12.28
C SER A 333 -11.52 19.06 12.74
N GLY A 334 -11.09 17.91 13.26
CA GLY A 334 -11.96 16.84 13.71
C GLY A 334 -12.25 16.83 15.22
N PRO A 335 -12.87 15.74 15.69
CA PRO A 335 -13.35 15.60 17.07
C PRO A 335 -12.28 15.59 18.15
N LEU A 336 -11.01 15.37 17.81
CA LEU A 336 -9.90 15.35 18.76
C LEU A 336 -9.28 16.73 18.98
N ARG A 337 -9.77 17.78 18.33
CA ARG A 337 -9.22 19.12 18.48
C ARG A 337 -9.11 19.58 19.95
N GLU A 338 -10.16 19.34 20.73
CA GLU A 338 -10.16 19.67 22.16
C GLU A 338 -9.05 18.96 22.92
N TRP A 339 -8.83 17.66 22.65
CA TRP A 339 -7.75 16.89 23.24
C TRP A 339 -6.37 17.41 22.84
N THR A 340 -6.21 17.76 21.56
CA THR A 340 -4.96 18.33 21.02
C THR A 340 -4.63 19.70 21.62
N ASP A 341 -5.65 20.53 21.88
CA ASP A 341 -5.47 21.87 22.48
C ASP A 341 -5.07 21.81 23.98
N ILE A 342 -5.06 20.63 24.62
CA ILE A 342 -4.63 20.46 26.01
C ILE A 342 -3.11 20.65 26.13
N SER A 343 -2.73 21.80 26.70
CA SER A 343 -1.33 22.17 26.91
C SER A 343 -0.60 21.35 27.98
N THR A 344 -1.33 20.79 28.96
CA THR A 344 -0.73 20.00 30.06
C THR A 344 -0.60 18.53 29.65
N PRO A 345 0.62 17.97 29.50
CA PRO A 345 0.81 16.59 29.02
C PRO A 345 0.04 15.57 29.84
N HIS A 346 0.08 15.68 31.17
CA HIS A 346 -0.62 14.77 32.06
C HIS A 346 -2.15 14.81 31.93
N LYS A 347 -2.73 15.99 31.68
CA LYS A 347 -4.18 16.12 31.45
C LYS A 347 -4.57 15.53 30.10
N ARG A 348 -3.71 15.68 29.09
CA ARG A 348 -3.91 15.16 27.74
C ARG A 348 -3.88 13.64 27.74
N GLU A 349 -2.88 13.07 28.40
CA GLU A 349 -2.70 11.64 28.59
C GLU A 349 -3.87 11.01 29.39
N LYS A 350 -4.42 11.69 30.40
CA LYS A 350 -5.58 11.20 31.15
C LYS A 350 -6.94 11.52 30.53
N TYR A 351 -6.98 12.13 29.35
CA TYR A 351 -8.24 12.56 28.74
C TYR A 351 -9.09 11.33 28.38
N PRO A 352 -10.36 11.28 28.81
CA PRO A 352 -11.21 10.12 28.58
C PRO A 352 -11.60 9.98 27.11
N PHE A 353 -11.90 8.74 26.69
CA PHE A 353 -12.43 8.42 25.37
C PHE A 353 -13.79 7.75 25.51
N PRO A 354 -14.85 8.51 25.90
CA PRO A 354 -16.18 7.94 26.09
C PRO A 354 -16.83 7.58 24.75
N GLU A 355 -17.90 6.79 24.78
CA GLU A 355 -18.67 6.41 23.59
C GLU A 355 -19.11 7.60 22.72
N SER A 356 -19.40 8.75 23.33
CA SER A 356 -19.73 9.98 22.60
C SER A 356 -18.57 10.54 21.77
N LEU A 357 -17.33 10.46 22.25
CA LEU A 357 -16.15 10.83 21.48
C LEU A 357 -15.84 9.77 20.43
N ARG A 358 -15.91 8.48 20.80
CA ARG A 358 -15.77 7.36 19.85
C ARG A 358 -16.71 7.53 18.67
N LYS A 359 -17.98 7.87 18.89
CA LYS A 359 -18.96 8.12 17.82
C LYS A 359 -18.55 9.25 16.88
N ARG A 360 -18.06 10.37 17.42
CA ARG A 360 -17.60 11.48 16.56
C ARG A 360 -16.36 11.09 15.76
N CYS A 361 -15.44 10.30 16.34
CA CYS A 361 -14.30 9.75 15.61
C CYS A 361 -14.77 8.78 14.51
N ASP A 362 -15.66 7.84 14.84
CA ASP A 362 -16.27 6.90 13.89
C ASP A 362 -16.89 7.62 12.69
N ASP A 363 -17.64 8.69 12.95
CA ASP A 363 -18.22 9.57 11.94
C ASP A 363 -17.16 10.27 11.08
N TYR A 364 -16.06 10.71 11.68
CA TYR A 364 -14.94 11.33 10.95
C TYR A 364 -14.29 10.33 10.00
N TYR A 365 -13.88 9.16 10.48
CA TYR A 365 -13.18 8.16 9.66
C TYR A 365 -14.05 7.68 8.50
N VAL A 366 -15.31 7.29 8.74
CA VAL A 366 -16.18 6.80 7.64
C VAL A 366 -16.39 7.87 6.57
N ASN A 367 -16.58 9.13 6.97
CA ASN A 367 -16.79 10.21 6.02
C ASN A 367 -15.51 10.53 5.24
N ASN A 368 -14.34 10.45 5.89
CA ASN A 368 -13.07 10.65 5.21
C ASN A 368 -12.80 9.54 4.19
N TYR A 369 -13.01 8.28 4.57
CA TYR A 369 -12.92 7.13 3.66
C TYR A 369 -13.89 7.26 2.48
N ILE A 370 -15.17 7.58 2.73
CA ILE A 370 -16.17 7.79 1.68
C ILE A 370 -15.75 8.93 0.74
N LYS A 371 -15.30 10.07 1.28
CA LYS A 371 -14.83 11.21 0.47
C LYS A 371 -13.63 10.81 -0.40
N TRP A 372 -12.62 10.19 0.20
CA TRP A 372 -11.35 9.92 -0.45
C TRP A 372 -11.42 8.81 -1.50
N TYR A 373 -12.04 7.67 -1.16
CA TYR A 373 -12.19 6.53 -2.08
C TYR A 373 -13.25 6.75 -3.17
N SER A 374 -14.01 7.85 -3.10
CA SER A 374 -14.92 8.30 -4.14
C SER A 374 -14.36 9.44 -4.99
N MET A 375 -13.13 9.89 -4.72
CA MET A 375 -12.48 10.96 -5.47
C MET A 375 -11.88 10.42 -6.78
N GLU A 376 -12.29 10.99 -7.92
CA GLU A 376 -11.63 10.72 -9.20
C GLU A 376 -10.26 11.42 -9.28
N PRO A 377 -9.22 10.80 -9.88
CA PRO A 377 -9.27 9.56 -10.69
C PRO A 377 -9.05 8.27 -9.88
N PHE A 378 -8.76 8.37 -8.58
CA PHE A 378 -8.48 7.22 -7.71
C PHE A 378 -9.68 6.27 -7.59
N ALA A 379 -10.88 6.83 -7.54
CA ALA A 379 -12.11 6.07 -7.54
C ALA A 379 -12.16 5.18 -8.81
N GLY A 380 -12.01 5.74 -10.01
CA GLY A 380 -12.02 5.00 -11.26
C GLY A 380 -11.00 3.86 -11.31
N ALA A 381 -9.80 4.06 -10.76
CA ALA A 381 -8.79 3.01 -10.64
C ALA A 381 -9.23 1.87 -9.71
N ASN A 382 -9.79 2.16 -8.54
CA ASN A 382 -10.31 1.15 -7.59
C ASN A 382 -11.44 0.28 -8.16
N GLY A 383 -12.16 0.76 -9.17
CA GLY A 383 -13.20 -0.05 -9.84
C GLY A 383 -12.62 -1.08 -10.82
N GLN A 384 -11.38 -0.90 -11.26
CA GLN A 384 -10.80 -1.61 -12.42
C GLN A 384 -9.53 -2.40 -12.09
N ILE A 385 -8.80 -2.00 -11.05
CA ILE A 385 -7.54 -2.62 -10.65
C ILE A 385 -7.73 -3.23 -9.25
N PRO A 386 -7.63 -4.56 -9.09
CA PRO A 386 -7.71 -5.20 -7.78
C PRO A 386 -6.59 -4.71 -6.85
N GLN A 387 -6.93 -4.32 -5.62
CA GLN A 387 -5.94 -3.86 -4.63
C GLN A 387 -5.47 -4.97 -3.70
N LEU A 388 -4.26 -4.80 -3.15
CA LEU A 388 -3.73 -5.44 -1.95
C LEU A 388 -3.01 -4.37 -1.13
N ASN A 389 -3.60 -3.96 -0.02
CA ASN A 389 -3.10 -2.84 0.78
C ASN A 389 -2.57 -3.32 2.14
N LEU A 390 -1.58 -2.60 2.65
CA LEU A 390 -1.22 -2.58 4.07
C LEU A 390 -1.40 -1.15 4.56
N TRP A 391 -1.97 -0.98 5.75
CA TRP A 391 -2.00 0.35 6.37
C TRP A 391 -0.63 0.78 6.92
N ASP A 392 -0.45 2.09 7.04
CA ASP A 392 0.63 2.73 7.78
C ASP A 392 0.05 3.69 8.84
N ASP A 393 0.85 4.57 9.43
CA ASP A 393 0.39 5.41 10.53
C ASP A 393 -0.66 6.44 10.11
N HIS A 394 -0.58 7.08 8.94
CA HIS A 394 -1.58 8.07 8.55
C HIS A 394 -2.97 7.48 8.26
N ASP A 395 -3.07 6.16 8.03
CA ASP A 395 -4.37 5.45 8.04
C ASP A 395 -5.04 5.49 9.44
N ILE A 396 -4.25 5.68 10.49
CA ILE A 396 -4.67 5.84 11.89
C ILE A 396 -4.53 7.32 12.30
N ILE A 397 -3.32 7.71 12.68
CA ILE A 397 -2.87 9.06 12.97
C ILE A 397 -1.34 9.04 12.89
N ASP A 398 -0.77 10.07 12.28
CA ASP A 398 0.66 10.40 12.23
C ASP A 398 1.46 9.94 13.47
N GLY A 399 2.48 9.10 13.25
CA GLY A 399 3.38 8.55 14.27
C GLY A 399 2.80 7.41 15.14
N PHE A 400 1.65 6.83 14.79
CA PHE A 400 1.05 5.76 15.59
C PHE A 400 2.02 4.56 15.74
N GLY A 401 2.29 4.21 17.00
CA GLY A 401 3.24 3.16 17.37
C GLY A 401 4.62 3.69 17.78
N SER A 402 4.92 4.96 17.51
CA SER A 402 6.28 5.50 17.66
C SER A 402 6.44 6.49 18.82
N TYR A 403 5.32 6.93 19.40
CA TYR A 403 5.33 7.70 20.64
C TYR A 403 5.75 6.85 21.85
N THR A 404 5.96 7.51 23.00
CA THR A 404 6.29 6.79 24.24
C THR A 404 5.15 5.85 24.65
N ASP A 405 5.51 4.68 25.18
CA ASP A 405 4.55 3.63 25.52
C ASP A 405 3.39 4.11 26.40
N HIS A 406 3.72 4.87 27.45
CA HIS A 406 2.73 5.48 28.33
C HIS A 406 1.77 6.45 27.61
N PHE A 407 2.23 7.18 26.59
CA PHE A 407 1.36 8.05 25.80
C PHE A 407 0.50 7.24 24.81
N MET A 408 1.07 6.21 24.17
CA MET A 408 0.34 5.27 23.32
C MET A 408 -0.74 4.49 24.08
N CYS A 409 -0.53 4.21 25.37
CA CYS A 409 -1.51 3.56 26.24
C CYS A 409 -2.68 4.46 26.65
N CYS A 410 -2.65 5.76 26.34
CA CYS A 410 -3.70 6.65 26.78
C CYS A 410 -5.06 6.31 26.13
N PRO A 411 -6.18 6.68 26.77
CA PRO A 411 -7.50 6.33 26.26
C PRO A 411 -7.77 6.79 24.83
N VAL A 412 -7.24 7.95 24.43
CA VAL A 412 -7.44 8.48 23.09
C VAL A 412 -6.73 7.64 22.04
N PHE A 413 -5.46 7.26 22.24
CA PHE A 413 -4.72 6.41 21.29
C PHE A 413 -5.33 5.01 21.16
N ARG A 414 -5.73 4.40 22.29
CA ARG A 414 -6.44 3.10 22.27
C ARG A 414 -7.78 3.20 21.54
N GLY A 415 -8.52 4.29 21.78
CA GLY A 415 -9.79 4.58 21.14
C GLY A 415 -9.68 4.75 19.61
N ILE A 416 -8.77 5.61 19.16
CA ILE A 416 -8.59 5.86 17.72
C ILE A 416 -7.99 4.67 16.99
N GLY A 417 -7.10 3.89 17.63
CA GLY A 417 -6.55 2.68 17.04
C GLY A 417 -7.65 1.68 16.67
N GLY A 418 -8.61 1.46 17.57
CA GLY A 418 -9.78 0.60 17.30
C GLY A 418 -10.71 1.16 16.21
N VAL A 419 -10.98 2.47 16.22
CA VAL A 419 -11.83 3.11 15.19
C VAL A 419 -11.16 3.05 13.81
N ALA A 420 -9.86 3.34 13.71
CA ALA A 420 -9.12 3.26 12.46
C ALA A 420 -9.08 1.83 11.93
N ASN A 421 -8.79 0.85 12.80
CA ASN A 421 -8.75 -0.56 12.42
C ASN A 421 -10.08 -1.03 11.81
N LYS A 422 -11.22 -0.63 12.40
CA LYS A 422 -12.56 -0.92 11.85
C LYS A 422 -12.68 -0.49 10.38
N TYR A 423 -12.24 0.72 10.03
CA TYR A 423 -12.39 1.23 8.67
C TYR A 423 -11.30 0.73 7.71
N TYR A 424 -10.11 0.43 8.22
CA TYR A 424 -9.09 -0.32 7.49
C TYR A 424 -9.63 -1.68 7.02
N LEU A 425 -10.20 -2.47 7.95
CA LEU A 425 -10.80 -3.77 7.64
C LEU A 425 -11.93 -3.66 6.61
N LEU A 426 -12.83 -2.69 6.78
CA LEU A 426 -13.97 -2.50 5.88
C LEU A 426 -13.55 -2.07 4.47
N PHE A 427 -12.78 -0.99 4.34
CA PHE A 427 -12.50 -0.37 3.03
C PHE A 427 -11.32 -0.99 2.30
N GLN A 428 -10.28 -1.44 3.02
CA GLN A 428 -9.03 -1.91 2.40
C GLN A 428 -8.92 -3.42 2.32
N HIS A 429 -9.57 -4.16 3.23
CA HIS A 429 -9.55 -5.63 3.26
C HIS A 429 -10.88 -6.28 2.89
N HIS A 430 -11.98 -5.52 2.90
CA HIS A 430 -13.35 -6.03 2.71
C HIS A 430 -13.70 -7.13 3.74
N LEU A 431 -13.34 -6.90 5.01
CA LEU A 431 -13.62 -7.79 6.13
C LEU A 431 -14.62 -7.15 7.09
N ALA A 432 -15.38 -8.00 7.78
CA ALA A 432 -16.18 -7.56 8.90
C ALA A 432 -15.28 -6.99 10.03
N PRO A 433 -15.63 -5.82 10.60
CA PRO A 433 -14.87 -5.24 11.70
C PRO A 433 -15.22 -5.90 13.05
N PRO A 434 -14.45 -5.65 14.12
CA PRO A 434 -14.83 -6.01 15.47
C PRO A 434 -16.21 -5.43 15.86
N ALA A 435 -16.97 -6.19 16.64
CA ALA A 435 -18.30 -5.82 17.10
C ALA A 435 -18.30 -4.59 18.05
N SER A 436 -17.19 -4.30 18.71
CA SER A 436 -17.04 -3.16 19.61
C SER A 436 -15.59 -2.68 19.61
N THR A 437 -15.40 -1.41 19.97
CA THR A 437 -14.10 -0.73 20.07
C THR A 437 -13.94 -0.11 21.46
N TYR A 438 -12.69 0.23 21.81
CA TYR A 438 -12.33 0.77 23.12
C TYR A 438 -13.12 2.04 23.49
N THR A 439 -13.68 2.07 24.70
CA THR A 439 -14.28 3.27 25.31
C THR A 439 -14.03 3.30 26.81
N THR A 440 -13.84 4.49 27.38
CA THR A 440 -13.55 4.62 28.83
C THR A 440 -14.76 4.40 29.73
N ASP A 441 -15.97 4.57 29.21
CA ASP A 441 -17.23 4.50 29.95
C ASP A 441 -17.93 3.13 29.87
N ALA A 442 -17.31 2.14 29.21
CA ALA A 442 -17.68 0.73 29.28
C ALA A 442 -16.45 -0.10 29.70
N PRO A 443 -16.29 -0.44 31.00
CA PRO A 443 -15.08 -1.10 31.52
C PRO A 443 -14.69 -2.38 30.79
N GLN A 444 -15.67 -3.15 30.30
CA GLN A 444 -15.41 -4.38 29.54
C GLN A 444 -14.68 -4.15 28.20
N THR A 445 -14.73 -2.94 27.64
CA THR A 445 -14.02 -2.58 26.40
C THR A 445 -12.55 -2.18 26.64
N THR A 446 -12.12 -2.08 27.90
CA THR A 446 -10.79 -1.57 28.27
C THR A 446 -9.72 -2.64 28.45
N GLY A 447 -10.08 -3.92 28.24
CA GLY A 447 -9.18 -5.07 28.35
C GLY A 447 -7.95 -4.95 27.45
N LEU A 448 -6.85 -5.59 27.86
CA LEU A 448 -5.58 -5.59 27.13
C LEU A 448 -5.46 -6.77 26.15
N ASP A 449 -6.22 -7.85 26.39
CA ASP A 449 -6.20 -9.05 25.54
C ASP A 449 -7.39 -9.10 24.56
N ALA A 450 -8.48 -8.39 24.87
CA ALA A 450 -9.64 -8.29 24.00
C ALA A 450 -10.49 -7.07 24.36
N VAL A 451 -11.18 -6.53 23.37
CA VAL A 451 -12.26 -5.55 23.57
C VAL A 451 -13.57 -6.29 23.80
N GLY A 452 -14.12 -6.21 25.01
CA GLY A 452 -15.44 -6.77 25.32
C GLY A 452 -16.58 -6.03 24.59
N LEU A 453 -17.74 -6.68 24.49
CA LEU A 453 -18.90 -6.09 23.81
C LEU A 453 -19.48 -4.89 24.57
N ASP A 454 -19.75 -3.82 23.83
CA ASP A 454 -20.53 -2.68 24.30
C ASP A 454 -21.88 -2.64 23.56
N PRO A 455 -23.00 -2.98 24.22
CA PRO A 455 -24.33 -2.97 23.60
C PRO A 455 -24.69 -1.63 22.95
N ARG A 456 -24.13 -0.51 23.44
CA ARG A 456 -24.37 0.84 22.88
C ARG A 456 -23.81 0.97 21.46
N GLN A 457 -22.71 0.28 21.16
CA GLN A 457 -22.09 0.27 19.83
C GLN A 457 -22.81 -0.67 18.85
N LEU A 458 -23.61 -1.60 19.37
CA LEU A 458 -24.42 -2.54 18.59
C LEU A 458 -25.86 -2.07 18.38
N GLU A 459 -26.27 -0.97 19.03
CA GLU A 459 -27.59 -0.41 18.85
C GLU A 459 -27.80 -0.01 17.38
N ASN A 460 -28.85 -0.56 16.76
CA ASN A 460 -29.16 -0.37 15.34
C ASN A 460 -27.96 -0.62 14.42
N THR A 461 -27.10 -1.57 14.79
CA THR A 461 -25.89 -1.91 14.03
C THR A 461 -25.85 -3.41 13.79
N TYR A 462 -25.58 -3.78 12.54
CA TYR A 462 -25.28 -5.14 12.13
C TYR A 462 -23.77 -5.27 11.89
N VAL A 463 -23.18 -6.34 12.41
CA VAL A 463 -21.81 -6.76 12.14
C VAL A 463 -21.85 -8.24 11.77
N LEU A 464 -21.26 -8.59 10.63
CA LEU A 464 -21.17 -9.99 10.22
C LEU A 464 -20.20 -10.73 11.15
N ASP A 465 -20.67 -11.87 11.69
CA ASP A 465 -19.81 -12.82 12.39
C ASP A 465 -19.08 -13.70 11.37
N GLU A 466 -17.88 -13.28 10.97
CA GLU A 466 -17.03 -14.05 10.05
C GLU A 466 -16.36 -15.22 10.76
N LYS A 467 -16.88 -16.43 10.50
CA LYS A 467 -16.37 -17.66 11.11
C LYS A 467 -15.03 -18.14 10.56
N THR A 468 -14.62 -17.62 9.40
CA THR A 468 -13.43 -18.07 8.68
C THR A 468 -12.63 -16.87 8.21
N ILE A 469 -11.34 -16.88 8.52
CA ILE A 469 -10.38 -15.91 8.00
C ILE A 469 -9.86 -16.43 6.66
N ASP A 470 -9.79 -15.57 5.65
CA ASP A 470 -9.21 -15.93 4.35
C ASP A 470 -7.76 -16.42 4.52
N SER A 471 -7.39 -17.47 3.80
CA SER A 471 -6.07 -18.11 3.93
C SER A 471 -4.92 -17.22 3.43
N SER A 472 -5.23 -16.12 2.73
CA SER A 472 -4.25 -15.08 2.37
C SER A 472 -3.68 -14.37 3.59
N TYR A 473 -4.37 -14.34 4.73
CA TYR A 473 -3.88 -13.67 5.92
C TYR A 473 -2.95 -14.56 6.77
N ILE A 474 -1.94 -13.93 7.33
CA ILE A 474 -1.05 -14.46 8.36
C ILE A 474 -1.37 -13.66 9.63
N ILE A 475 -2.02 -14.33 10.58
CA ILE A 475 -2.52 -13.71 11.80
C ILE A 475 -1.46 -13.80 12.90
N GLY A 476 -1.11 -12.65 13.50
CA GLY A 476 -0.19 -12.60 14.63
C GLY A 476 -0.67 -13.43 15.82
N ALA A 477 0.26 -13.92 16.65
CA ALA A 477 -0.07 -14.81 17.76
C ALA A 477 -0.88 -14.13 18.88
N LYS A 478 -0.67 -12.82 19.05
CA LYS A 478 -1.19 -12.01 20.16
C LYS A 478 -1.80 -10.71 19.62
N PRO A 479 -2.77 -10.13 20.32
CA PRO A 479 -3.23 -8.77 20.05
C PRO A 479 -2.08 -7.76 20.16
N GLY A 480 -2.18 -6.66 19.41
CA GLY A 480 -1.28 -5.53 19.53
C GLY A 480 -1.42 -4.80 20.88
N PRO A 481 -0.39 -4.03 21.28
CA PRO A 481 -0.36 -3.40 22.61
C PRO A 481 -1.30 -2.19 22.71
N TYR A 482 -1.59 -1.53 21.59
CA TYR A 482 -2.38 -0.29 21.53
C TYR A 482 -3.67 -0.48 20.73
N VAL A 483 -3.59 -1.24 19.63
CA VAL A 483 -4.73 -1.78 18.91
C VAL A 483 -4.90 -3.21 19.39
N VAL A 484 -5.90 -3.47 20.24
CA VAL A 484 -6.14 -4.78 20.86
C VAL A 484 -6.80 -5.74 19.86
N GLU A 485 -6.13 -5.89 18.71
CA GLU A 485 -6.48 -6.72 17.56
C GLU A 485 -5.23 -7.46 17.12
N HIS A 486 -5.42 -8.58 16.43
CA HIS A 486 -4.28 -9.33 15.88
C HIS A 486 -3.77 -8.67 14.59
N SER A 487 -2.45 -8.66 14.40
CA SER A 487 -1.83 -8.22 13.15
C SER A 487 -2.28 -9.11 11.99
N ARG A 488 -2.40 -8.50 10.80
CA ARG A 488 -2.87 -9.17 9.58
C ARG A 488 -1.89 -8.96 8.45
N SER A 489 -0.79 -9.72 8.49
CA SER A 489 0.13 -9.79 7.35
C SER A 489 -0.50 -10.59 6.20
N ILE A 490 -0.02 -10.42 4.97
CA ILE A 490 -0.63 -11.01 3.77
C ILE A 490 0.40 -11.85 3.02
N TYR A 491 -0.01 -13.05 2.64
CA TYR A 491 0.64 -13.83 1.58
C TYR A 491 -0.32 -14.03 0.42
N ALA A 492 0.12 -13.73 -0.79
CA ALA A 492 -0.65 -14.01 -2.00
C ALA A 492 0.27 -14.39 -3.15
N ARG A 493 -0.11 -15.39 -3.95
CA ARG A 493 0.56 -15.66 -5.21
C ARG A 493 0.13 -14.62 -6.24
N LEU A 494 1.05 -14.04 -7.01
CA LEU A 494 0.78 -13.03 -8.04
C LEU A 494 0.99 -13.63 -9.44
N GLY A 495 0.19 -14.65 -9.78
CA GLY A 495 0.27 -15.39 -11.04
C GLY A 495 1.29 -16.54 -11.01
N ALA A 496 1.90 -16.83 -12.15
CA ALA A 496 2.67 -18.04 -12.34
C ALA A 496 3.96 -18.14 -11.51
N ARG A 497 4.74 -17.07 -11.33
CA ARG A 497 6.11 -17.18 -10.75
C ARG A 497 6.45 -16.10 -9.72
N ILE A 498 5.51 -15.22 -9.39
CA ILE A 498 5.68 -14.20 -8.37
C ILE A 498 4.83 -14.56 -7.14
N ALA A 499 5.41 -14.46 -5.95
CA ALA A 499 4.68 -14.41 -4.69
C ALA A 499 4.82 -13.02 -4.06
N PHE A 500 3.80 -12.61 -3.32
CA PHE A 500 3.75 -11.39 -2.54
C PHE A 500 3.67 -11.72 -1.06
N PHE A 501 4.45 -10.99 -0.27
CA PHE A 501 4.39 -10.97 1.18
C PHE A 501 4.34 -9.53 1.69
N GLY A 502 3.24 -9.16 2.36
CA GLY A 502 3.10 -7.87 3.00
C GLY A 502 3.05 -7.99 4.52
N ILE A 503 3.85 -7.20 5.24
CA ILE A 503 3.90 -7.24 6.72
C ILE A 503 3.07 -6.12 7.35
N ASP A 504 2.14 -6.49 8.23
CA ASP A 504 1.45 -5.51 9.07
C ASP A 504 2.39 -5.00 10.16
N ALA A 505 2.97 -3.83 9.90
CA ALA A 505 3.99 -3.20 10.71
C ALA A 505 3.44 -2.14 11.69
N ARG A 506 2.10 -2.06 11.87
CA ARG A 506 1.47 -1.05 12.74
C ARG A 506 0.66 -1.64 13.89
N THR A 507 -0.01 -2.78 13.70
CA THR A 507 -0.85 -3.36 14.78
C THR A 507 -0.04 -3.68 16.05
N GLU A 508 1.14 -4.29 15.89
CA GLU A 508 2.01 -4.71 17.01
C GLU A 508 3.08 -3.68 17.38
N ARG A 509 3.14 -2.56 16.65
CA ARG A 509 4.27 -1.62 16.72
C ARG A 509 4.31 -0.90 18.06
N THR A 510 5.53 -0.80 18.57
CA THR A 510 5.94 0.09 19.65
C THR A 510 7.19 0.85 19.22
N ARG A 511 7.57 1.90 19.96
CA ARG A 511 8.79 2.66 19.70
C ARG A 511 10.08 1.81 19.68
N LYS A 512 10.04 0.59 20.22
CA LYS A 512 11.22 -0.30 20.32
C LYS A 512 11.14 -1.54 19.44
N GLN A 513 9.98 -1.84 18.86
CA GLN A 513 9.74 -3.10 18.16
C GLN A 513 8.62 -2.93 17.14
N VAL A 514 8.80 -3.47 15.93
CA VAL A 514 7.78 -3.41 14.88
C VAL A 514 6.77 -4.56 15.00
N ASN A 515 7.26 -5.81 15.08
CA ASN A 515 6.43 -7.00 15.29
C ASN A 515 6.98 -7.89 16.40
N TYR A 516 6.11 -8.71 16.99
CA TYR A 516 6.51 -9.71 17.96
C TYR A 516 7.45 -10.75 17.33
N PRO A 517 8.47 -11.25 18.06
CA PRO A 517 9.29 -12.37 17.61
C PRO A 517 8.45 -13.57 17.16
N GLU A 518 7.41 -13.92 17.90
CA GLU A 518 6.51 -15.04 17.58
C GLU A 518 5.70 -14.79 16.30
N THR A 519 5.38 -13.53 15.99
CA THR A 519 4.73 -13.16 14.73
C THR A 519 5.68 -13.37 13.56
N TYR A 520 6.96 -13.05 13.70
CA TYR A 520 7.96 -13.38 12.67
C TYR A 520 8.10 -14.90 12.48
N ASP A 521 8.10 -15.69 13.55
CA ASP A 521 8.17 -17.15 13.44
C ASP A 521 7.00 -17.71 12.62
N ILE A 522 5.78 -17.23 12.86
CA ILE A 522 4.58 -17.61 12.10
C ILE A 522 4.72 -17.20 10.63
N ILE A 523 5.16 -15.97 10.36
CA ILE A 523 5.38 -15.44 9.01
C ILE A 523 6.37 -16.32 8.25
N PHE A 524 7.57 -16.53 8.78
CA PHE A 524 8.62 -17.26 8.07
C PHE A 524 8.29 -18.74 7.93
N SER A 525 7.64 -19.35 8.92
CA SER A 525 7.10 -20.72 8.80
C SER A 525 6.07 -20.81 7.66
N ARG A 526 5.18 -19.82 7.52
CA ARG A 526 4.22 -19.77 6.42
C ARG A 526 4.93 -19.62 5.07
N LEU A 527 5.87 -18.68 4.95
CA LEU A 527 6.60 -18.44 3.70
C LEU A 527 7.40 -19.68 3.26
N GLN A 528 8.10 -20.34 4.18
CA GLN A 528 8.82 -21.59 3.90
C GLN A 528 7.87 -22.69 3.39
N LYS A 529 6.69 -22.84 4.01
CA LYS A 529 5.69 -23.82 3.57
C LYS A 529 5.22 -23.55 2.13
N GLU A 530 4.89 -22.30 1.82
CA GLU A 530 4.40 -21.91 0.49
C GLU A 530 5.48 -22.05 -0.59
N LEU A 531 6.72 -21.64 -0.30
CA LEU A 531 7.84 -21.79 -1.22
C LEU A 531 8.23 -23.25 -1.43
N SER A 532 8.18 -24.07 -0.38
CA SER A 532 8.40 -25.53 -0.46
C SER A 532 7.36 -26.20 -1.36
N ALA A 533 6.08 -25.87 -1.16
CA ALA A 533 4.99 -26.38 -2.00
C ALA A 533 5.15 -25.95 -3.46
N SER A 534 5.49 -24.68 -3.69
CA SER A 534 5.69 -24.16 -5.04
C SER A 534 6.89 -24.75 -5.77
N LYS A 535 8.00 -25.00 -5.07
CA LYS A 535 9.22 -25.62 -5.64
C LYS A 535 8.95 -26.97 -6.32
N SER A 536 7.90 -27.67 -5.88
CA SER A 536 7.49 -28.98 -6.41
C SER A 536 6.39 -28.88 -7.49
N SER A 537 5.95 -27.66 -7.83
CA SER A 537 4.88 -27.42 -8.80
C SER A 537 5.43 -27.24 -10.23
N SER A 538 4.54 -27.25 -11.22
CA SER A 538 4.87 -26.98 -12.63
C SER A 538 5.35 -25.55 -12.88
N THR A 539 5.05 -24.62 -11.96
CA THR A 539 5.43 -23.22 -12.03
C THR A 539 6.04 -22.77 -10.68
N PRO A 540 7.31 -23.13 -10.39
CA PRO A 540 7.95 -22.70 -9.15
C PRO A 540 7.99 -21.16 -9.02
N ILE A 541 7.81 -20.66 -7.79
CA ILE A 541 8.03 -19.23 -7.52
C ILE A 541 9.50 -18.91 -7.81
N GLN A 542 9.74 -17.84 -8.57
CA GLN A 542 11.07 -17.31 -8.87
C GLN A 542 11.32 -15.99 -8.14
N HIS A 543 10.26 -15.23 -7.84
CA HIS A 543 10.34 -13.93 -7.20
C HIS A 543 9.44 -13.85 -5.97
N LEU A 544 9.97 -13.35 -4.87
CA LEU A 544 9.20 -12.96 -3.69
C LEU A 544 9.26 -11.44 -3.56
N VAL A 545 8.13 -10.78 -3.83
CA VAL A 545 7.94 -9.35 -3.63
C VAL A 545 7.50 -9.11 -2.19
N VAL A 546 8.30 -8.39 -1.43
CA VAL A 546 8.07 -8.10 -0.01
C VAL A 546 7.65 -6.64 0.13
N LEU A 547 6.53 -6.37 0.76
CA LEU A 547 6.06 -5.01 1.02
C LEU A 547 6.26 -4.65 2.49
N LEU A 548 7.00 -3.56 2.71
CA LEU A 548 7.18 -2.90 3.99
C LEU A 548 6.61 -1.48 3.87
N GLY A 549 5.84 -1.00 4.85
CA GLY A 549 5.33 0.39 4.83
C GLY A 549 6.47 1.41 4.73
N ILE A 550 7.59 1.12 5.42
CA ILE A 550 8.76 2.01 5.51
C ILE A 550 9.97 1.39 4.79
N PRO A 551 10.76 2.19 4.03
CA PRO A 551 11.97 1.71 3.37
C PRO A 551 12.99 1.10 4.33
N ILE A 552 13.63 0.01 3.90
CA ILE A 552 14.59 -0.73 4.73
C ILE A 552 16.03 -0.52 4.28
N ALA A 553 16.30 -0.35 2.99
CA ALA A 553 17.63 -0.02 2.44
C ALA A 553 17.69 1.48 2.11
N TYR A 554 17.81 2.31 3.14
CA TYR A 554 17.70 3.77 3.03
C TYR A 554 18.79 4.49 3.87
N PRO A 555 19.18 5.74 3.53
CA PRO A 555 20.17 6.48 4.30
C PRO A 555 19.76 6.62 5.76
N ARG A 556 20.71 6.39 6.68
CA ARG A 556 20.49 6.59 8.11
C ARG A 556 20.24 8.07 8.36
N LEU A 557 19.08 8.36 8.93
CA LEU A 557 18.68 9.73 9.20
C LEU A 557 19.22 10.24 10.54
N THR A 558 19.73 9.40 11.46
CA THR A 558 20.08 9.72 12.87
C THR A 558 20.93 10.99 13.12
N TRP A 559 21.53 11.57 12.07
CA TRP A 559 22.22 12.86 12.15
C TRP A 559 21.26 14.07 12.05
N LEU A 560 20.07 13.94 11.45
CA LEU A 560 19.02 14.97 11.37
C LEU A 560 18.57 15.38 12.76
N GLU A 561 18.50 14.45 13.72
CA GLU A 561 18.32 14.75 15.14
C GLU A 561 19.30 15.80 15.65
N ASN A 562 20.59 15.66 15.34
CA ASN A 562 21.63 16.60 15.76
C ASN A 562 21.53 17.96 15.06
N ILE A 563 21.03 18.01 13.83
CA ILE A 563 20.80 19.27 13.11
C ILE A 563 19.57 19.98 13.65
N PHE A 564 18.44 19.28 13.83
CA PHE A 564 17.19 19.86 14.32
C PHE A 564 17.15 20.15 15.83
N SER A 565 18.03 19.50 16.60
CA SER A 565 18.30 19.86 18.00
C SER A 565 19.36 20.96 18.16
N SER A 566 19.98 21.42 17.06
CA SER A 566 21.00 22.46 17.10
C SER A 566 20.43 23.79 17.62
N PRO A 567 21.17 24.54 18.48
CA PRO A 567 20.80 25.88 18.94
C PRO A 567 20.50 26.87 17.80
N ILE A 568 21.00 26.62 16.59
CA ILE A 568 20.78 27.45 15.40
C ILE A 568 19.33 27.38 14.91
N ILE A 569 18.62 26.28 15.20
CA ILE A 569 17.20 26.09 14.84
C ILE A 569 16.26 26.64 15.93
N ALA A 570 16.77 26.94 17.13
CA ALA A 570 15.98 27.51 18.21
C ALA A 570 15.27 28.84 17.86
N PRO A 571 15.89 29.80 17.12
CA PRO A 571 15.20 31.01 16.65
C PRO A 571 14.06 30.71 15.68
N ILE A 572 14.21 29.72 14.80
CA ILE A 572 13.19 29.30 13.82
C ILE A 572 12.02 28.61 14.54
N LYS A 573 12.32 27.69 15.47
CA LYS A 573 11.33 27.06 16.36
C LYS A 573 10.57 28.11 17.19
N PHE A 574 11.29 29.11 17.72
CA PHE A 574 10.69 30.20 18.50
C PHE A 574 9.79 31.09 17.63
N LEU A 575 10.23 31.48 16.43
CA LEU A 575 9.42 32.27 15.49
C LEU A 575 8.17 31.52 15.04
N ASN A 576 8.28 30.22 14.75
CA ASN A 576 7.11 29.40 14.41
C ASN A 576 6.11 29.33 15.56
N LYS A 577 6.60 29.00 16.77
CA LYS A 577 5.77 28.93 17.99
C LYS A 577 5.13 30.27 18.38
N ARG A 578 5.78 31.40 18.09
CA ARG A 578 5.36 32.74 18.52
C ARG A 578 4.46 33.47 17.52
N PHE A 579 4.64 33.21 16.21
CA PHE A 579 3.99 33.97 15.14
C PHE A 579 3.21 33.11 14.14
N GLY A 580 3.21 31.77 14.28
CA GLY A 580 2.47 30.89 13.36
C GLY A 580 3.00 30.90 11.92
N PHE A 581 4.23 31.38 11.72
CA PHE A 581 4.82 31.63 10.39
C PHE A 581 5.48 30.40 9.75
N GLY A 582 5.30 29.20 10.31
CA GLY A 582 5.87 27.94 9.84
C GLY A 582 4.86 26.79 9.90
N GLY A 583 3.70 26.98 9.27
CA GLY A 583 2.72 25.91 9.07
C GLY A 583 3.32 24.71 8.32
N SER A 584 2.89 23.50 8.72
CA SER A 584 3.13 22.22 8.01
C SER A 584 4.57 21.68 8.03
N PHE A 585 5.41 22.04 9.02
CA PHE A 585 6.78 21.51 9.19
C PHE A 585 7.11 20.95 10.59
N PHE A 586 6.22 21.08 11.58
CA PHE A 586 6.49 20.69 12.97
C PHE A 586 5.30 19.93 13.57
N ASN A 587 5.58 18.79 14.21
CA ASN A 587 4.56 17.97 14.86
C ASN A 587 4.01 18.72 16.08
N ALA A 588 2.69 18.74 16.21
CA ALA A 588 1.98 19.43 17.29
C ALA A 588 2.05 18.66 18.62
N PHE A 589 2.44 17.38 18.62
CA PHE A 589 2.41 16.54 19.81
C PHE A 589 3.58 16.82 20.77
N ASP A 590 4.78 17.09 20.25
CA ASP A 590 5.99 17.37 21.03
C ASP A 590 6.80 18.60 20.55
N GLY A 591 6.44 19.20 19.40
CA GLY A 591 7.16 20.32 18.80
C GLY A 591 8.43 19.92 18.03
N SER A 592 8.57 18.64 17.68
CA SER A 592 9.57 18.12 16.74
C SER A 592 9.24 18.58 15.31
N VAL A 593 10.20 18.45 14.39
CA VAL A 593 9.98 18.64 12.94
C VAL A 593 9.32 17.35 12.44
N ASP A 594 8.35 17.35 11.52
CA ASP A 594 7.70 16.09 11.08
C ASP A 594 8.75 15.02 10.68
N LEU A 595 9.85 15.45 10.04
CA LEU A 595 11.01 14.62 9.69
C LEU A 595 11.80 13.99 10.89
N LEU A 596 11.57 14.46 12.12
CA LEU A 596 12.17 13.94 13.37
C LEU A 596 11.39 12.77 13.96
N ASP A 597 10.12 12.59 13.63
CA ASP A 597 9.33 11.45 14.11
C ASP A 597 9.54 10.25 13.16
N ASP A 598 9.59 10.48 11.84
CA ASP A 598 10.02 9.51 10.79
C ASP A 598 11.37 8.82 11.12
N LEU A 599 12.22 9.55 11.85
CA LEU A 599 13.57 9.16 12.25
C LEU A 599 13.62 7.96 13.21
N ASP A 600 12.69 7.91 14.16
CA ASP A 600 12.55 6.78 15.10
C ASP A 600 11.71 5.65 14.48
N ASP A 601 10.84 5.95 13.50
CA ASP A 601 9.98 5.00 12.77
C ASP A 601 10.74 4.07 11.81
N HIS A 602 11.84 4.57 11.26
CA HIS A 602 12.62 3.86 10.26
C HIS A 602 13.29 2.59 10.81
N TYR A 603 13.30 1.52 9.99
CA TYR A 603 14.11 0.31 10.27
C TYR A 603 15.61 0.63 10.49
N THR A 604 16.10 1.75 9.97
CA THR A 604 17.49 2.19 10.11
C THR A 604 17.79 2.87 11.46
N ALA A 605 16.76 3.20 12.24
CA ALA A 605 16.85 3.76 13.58
C ALA A 605 17.59 2.82 14.53
N ARG A 606 18.24 3.38 15.55
CA ARG A 606 19.11 2.63 16.46
C ARG A 606 18.35 1.50 17.19
N THR A 607 17.10 1.73 17.55
CA THR A 607 16.21 0.78 18.23
C THR A 607 15.89 -0.44 17.37
N HIS A 608 15.64 -0.22 16.07
CA HIS A 608 15.20 -1.27 15.14
C HIS A 608 16.34 -2.03 14.44
N LYS A 609 17.62 -1.63 14.61
CA LYS A 609 18.75 -2.28 13.91
C LYS A 609 18.82 -3.80 14.07
N LYS A 610 18.52 -4.33 15.27
CA LYS A 610 18.55 -5.78 15.53
C LYS A 610 17.44 -6.50 14.78
N GLU A 611 16.23 -5.97 14.87
CA GLU A 611 15.05 -6.49 14.18
C GLU A 611 15.21 -6.40 12.65
N ARG A 612 15.72 -5.28 12.14
CA ARG A 612 16.10 -5.10 10.73
C ARG A 612 17.11 -6.16 10.28
N LEU A 613 18.18 -6.37 11.04
CA LEU A 613 19.19 -7.37 10.71
C LEU A 613 18.58 -8.78 10.67
N PHE A 614 17.74 -9.11 11.65
CA PHE A 614 17.02 -10.38 11.68
C PHE A 614 16.14 -10.56 10.44
N LEU A 615 15.26 -9.59 10.14
CA LEU A 615 14.35 -9.65 9.00
C LEU A 615 15.11 -9.84 7.68
N VAL A 616 16.15 -9.05 7.44
CA VAL A 616 16.96 -9.13 6.22
C VAL A 616 17.66 -10.50 6.11
N ARG A 617 18.19 -11.05 7.21
CA ARG A 617 18.80 -12.39 7.22
C ARG A 617 17.81 -13.50 6.97
N GLN A 618 16.59 -13.42 7.51
CA GLN A 618 15.54 -14.40 7.23
C GLN A 618 15.13 -14.37 5.74
N LEU A 619 15.04 -13.19 5.14
CA LEU A 619 14.80 -13.06 3.69
C LEU A 619 15.96 -13.64 2.85
N GLN A 620 17.21 -13.40 3.26
CA GLN A 620 18.38 -14.02 2.63
C GLN A 620 18.35 -15.56 2.75
N ALA A 621 17.94 -16.09 3.90
CA ALA A 621 17.80 -17.53 4.12
C ALA A 621 16.78 -18.12 3.14
N LEU A 622 15.58 -17.53 3.04
CA LEU A 622 14.57 -17.93 2.04
C LEU A 622 15.12 -17.89 0.61
N ALA A 623 15.83 -16.81 0.26
CA ALA A 623 16.41 -16.64 -1.06
C ALA A 623 17.38 -17.77 -1.40
N SER A 624 18.29 -18.12 -0.48
CA SER A 624 19.23 -19.22 -0.68
C SER A 624 18.57 -20.59 -0.70
N GLU A 625 17.64 -20.87 0.22
CA GLU A 625 17.01 -22.20 0.36
C GLU A 625 16.11 -22.56 -0.83
N PHE A 626 15.36 -21.58 -1.33
CA PHE A 626 14.38 -21.77 -2.39
C PHE A 626 14.82 -21.24 -3.75
N SER A 627 16.01 -20.63 -3.85
CA SER A 627 16.50 -19.96 -5.06
C SER A 627 15.50 -18.92 -5.60
N VAL A 628 14.91 -18.13 -4.70
CA VAL A 628 13.98 -17.05 -5.04
C VAL A 628 14.66 -15.68 -4.94
N ARG A 629 14.40 -14.81 -5.91
CA ARG A 629 14.87 -13.41 -5.86
C ARG A 629 13.92 -12.59 -4.99
N ILE A 630 14.47 -11.93 -3.98
CA ILE A 630 13.70 -11.00 -3.13
C ILE A 630 13.74 -9.59 -3.75
N THR A 631 12.57 -8.98 -3.90
CA THR A 631 12.41 -7.55 -4.22
C THR A 631 11.58 -6.90 -3.13
N ILE A 632 12.06 -5.81 -2.54
CA ILE A 632 11.39 -5.13 -1.42
C ILE A 632 10.74 -3.85 -1.95
N LEU A 633 9.50 -3.58 -1.57
CA LEU A 633 8.76 -2.36 -1.84
C LEU A 633 8.69 -1.53 -0.55
N GLY A 634 8.90 -0.21 -0.67
CA GLY A 634 8.85 0.73 0.47
C GLY A 634 8.10 2.03 0.14
N GLY A 635 7.34 2.53 1.12
CA GLY A 635 6.54 3.75 1.03
C GLY A 635 7.05 4.90 1.92
N ASP A 636 6.13 5.65 2.54
CA ASP A 636 6.33 6.62 3.65
C ASP A 636 7.14 7.90 3.33
N VAL A 637 8.31 7.78 2.70
CA VAL A 637 9.32 8.87 2.64
C VAL A 637 9.08 9.99 1.62
N HIS A 638 7.95 9.98 0.90
CA HIS A 638 7.51 10.98 -0.09
C HIS A 638 8.52 11.29 -1.23
N LEU A 639 9.50 10.42 -1.49
CA LEU A 639 10.38 10.50 -2.66
C LEU A 639 10.60 9.13 -3.32
N ALA A 640 11.06 9.15 -4.59
CA ALA A 640 11.49 7.93 -5.27
C ALA A 640 12.98 7.66 -5.06
N ALA A 641 13.33 6.39 -4.83
CA ALA A 641 14.71 5.92 -4.74
C ALA A 641 14.80 4.41 -4.99
N VAL A 642 16.01 3.91 -5.22
CA VAL A 642 16.30 2.48 -5.26
C VAL A 642 17.44 2.18 -4.29
N GLY A 643 17.11 1.48 -3.21
CA GLY A 643 18.08 0.88 -2.30
C GLY A 643 18.43 -0.54 -2.73
N ARG A 644 19.54 -1.07 -2.21
CA ARG A 644 19.92 -2.47 -2.44
C ARG A 644 20.78 -3.03 -1.32
N PHE A 645 20.54 -4.29 -0.99
CA PHE A 645 21.50 -5.16 -0.31
C PHE A 645 22.21 -6.02 -1.33
N TYR A 646 23.46 -6.42 -1.08
CA TYR A 646 24.23 -7.30 -1.96
C TYR A 646 25.46 -7.87 -1.23
N SER A 647 26.01 -8.98 -1.73
CA SER A 647 27.27 -9.51 -1.25
C SER A 647 28.40 -8.50 -1.47
N ASN A 648 29.29 -8.35 -0.49
CA ASN A 648 30.46 -7.48 -0.59
C ASN A 648 31.19 -7.72 -1.93
N PRO A 649 31.42 -6.69 -2.78
CA PRO A 649 31.99 -6.88 -4.12
C PRO A 649 33.34 -7.60 -4.15
N LYS A 650 34.10 -7.58 -3.05
CA LYS A 650 35.37 -8.32 -2.90
C LYS A 650 35.20 -9.84 -2.97
N LEU A 651 34.00 -10.34 -2.70
CA LEU A 651 33.67 -11.76 -2.78
C LEU A 651 33.52 -12.23 -4.23
N GLU A 652 33.42 -11.30 -5.20
CA GLU A 652 33.30 -11.60 -6.63
C GLU A 652 32.13 -12.54 -6.99
N ILE A 653 31.03 -12.49 -6.23
CA ILE A 653 29.82 -13.28 -6.48
C ILE A 653 28.98 -12.57 -7.55
N PRO A 654 28.70 -13.20 -8.72
CA PRO A 654 27.78 -12.62 -9.69
C PRO A 654 26.37 -12.47 -9.10
N VAL A 655 25.70 -11.35 -9.35
CA VAL A 655 24.37 -11.07 -8.77
C VAL A 655 23.33 -12.15 -9.08
N ALA A 656 23.41 -12.76 -10.27
CA ALA A 656 22.53 -13.88 -10.65
C ALA A 656 22.64 -15.09 -9.71
N ASN A 657 23.73 -15.22 -8.93
CA ASN A 657 23.96 -16.26 -7.93
C ASN A 657 23.97 -15.72 -6.49
N ASP A 658 23.84 -14.40 -6.32
CA ASP A 658 23.91 -13.73 -5.03
C ASP A 658 22.52 -13.69 -4.37
N TYR A 659 22.30 -14.55 -3.39
CA TYR A 659 21.06 -14.55 -2.60
C TYR A 659 20.96 -13.34 -1.65
N ARG A 660 22.05 -12.60 -1.41
CA ARG A 660 22.05 -11.36 -0.63
C ARG A 660 21.61 -10.16 -1.46
N TYR A 661 21.65 -10.27 -2.79
CA TYR A 661 21.16 -9.20 -3.66
C TYR A 661 19.64 -9.06 -3.53
N MET A 662 19.22 -7.92 -2.99
CA MET A 662 17.80 -7.58 -2.81
C MET A 662 17.62 -6.10 -3.11
N ALA A 663 16.90 -5.78 -4.19
CA ALA A 663 16.56 -4.41 -4.52
C ALA A 663 15.38 -3.94 -3.64
N ASN A 664 15.48 -2.73 -3.09
CA ASN A 664 14.40 -2.04 -2.40
C ASN A 664 13.90 -0.90 -3.29
N ILE A 665 12.78 -1.10 -3.96
CA ILE A 665 12.10 -0.11 -4.79
C ILE A 665 11.29 0.80 -3.88
N ILE A 666 11.64 2.09 -3.83
CA ILE A 666 10.97 3.08 -2.99
C ILE A 666 10.17 3.98 -3.92
N SER A 667 8.85 3.92 -3.79
CA SER A 667 7.91 4.70 -4.60
C SER A 667 6.89 5.35 -3.69
N SER A 668 7.19 6.59 -3.30
CA SER A 668 6.39 7.44 -2.42
C SER A 668 6.61 8.90 -2.84
N ALA A 669 5.65 9.80 -2.84
CA ALA A 669 4.20 9.60 -2.71
C ALA A 669 3.53 9.64 -4.09
N ILE A 670 2.40 8.95 -4.27
CA ILE A 670 1.59 9.12 -5.49
C ILE A 670 0.75 10.42 -5.45
N VAL A 671 0.35 10.88 -4.27
CA VAL A 671 -0.46 12.11 -4.11
C VAL A 671 0.26 13.18 -3.30
N ASN A 672 0.86 12.83 -2.17
CA ASN A 672 1.36 13.81 -1.21
C ASN A 672 2.48 14.72 -1.76
N LYS A 673 2.71 15.85 -1.10
CA LYS A 673 3.80 16.76 -1.44
C LYS A 673 5.17 16.07 -1.22
N PRO A 674 6.13 16.19 -2.15
CA PRO A 674 7.47 15.65 -1.95
C PRO A 674 8.24 16.45 -0.87
N PRO A 675 9.31 15.88 -0.30
CA PRO A 675 10.16 16.61 0.63
C PRO A 675 10.91 17.73 -0.11
N PRO A 676 11.36 18.78 0.61
CA PRO A 676 12.10 19.87 -0.01
C PRO A 676 13.36 19.39 -0.73
N GLN A 677 13.68 19.99 -1.88
CA GLN A 677 14.86 19.66 -2.70
C GLN A 677 16.17 19.59 -1.89
N ALA A 678 16.34 20.49 -0.92
CA ALA A 678 17.51 20.51 -0.04
C ALA A 678 17.66 19.21 0.79
N VAL A 679 16.54 18.64 1.25
CA VAL A 679 16.52 17.37 2.00
C VAL A 679 16.92 16.22 1.08
N ALA A 680 16.33 16.12 -0.12
CA ALA A 680 16.68 15.08 -1.08
C ALA A 680 18.17 15.11 -1.47
N ASN A 681 18.71 16.30 -1.76
CA ASN A 681 20.14 16.45 -2.09
C ASN A 681 21.05 16.11 -0.90
N LEU A 682 20.58 16.36 0.33
CA LEU A 682 21.32 16.02 1.54
C LEU A 682 21.33 14.51 1.78
N LEU A 683 20.21 13.82 1.55
CA LEU A 683 20.13 12.36 1.56
C LEU A 683 21.10 11.75 0.55
N ALA A 684 21.10 12.28 -0.67
CA ALA A 684 22.01 11.84 -1.73
C ALA A 684 23.49 12.01 -1.35
N ARG A 685 23.87 13.17 -0.79
CA ARG A 685 25.25 13.42 -0.29
C ARG A 685 25.64 12.52 0.88
N ARG A 686 24.67 11.95 1.58
CA ARG A 686 24.87 11.03 2.70
C ARG A 686 24.68 9.56 2.32
N ASN A 687 24.50 9.27 1.03
CA ASN A 687 24.57 7.91 0.50
C ASN A 687 26.01 7.40 0.64
N LYS A 688 26.27 6.67 1.73
CA LYS A 688 27.54 6.00 1.98
C LYS A 688 27.36 4.50 1.78
N LEU A 689 28.43 3.83 1.39
CA LEU A 689 28.53 2.39 1.53
C LEU A 689 28.40 2.02 3.00
N HIS A 690 27.46 1.13 3.29
CA HIS A 690 27.20 0.63 4.62
C HIS A 690 27.28 -0.90 4.62
N HIS A 691 27.71 -1.46 5.76
CA HIS A 691 27.84 -2.90 5.94
C HIS A 691 26.72 -3.33 6.90
N LEU A 692 25.78 -4.13 6.40
CA LEU A 692 24.75 -4.76 7.23
C LEU A 692 25.39 -5.80 8.15
N ASP A 693 26.31 -6.59 7.60
CA ASP A 693 27.22 -7.48 8.31
C ASP A 693 28.54 -7.63 7.54
N HIS A 694 29.37 -8.63 7.88
CA HIS A 694 30.69 -8.82 7.28
C HIS A 694 30.63 -9.01 5.76
N ASP A 695 29.59 -9.70 5.26
CA ASP A 695 29.49 -10.13 3.88
C ASP A 695 28.41 -9.38 3.09
N THR A 696 27.55 -8.61 3.76
CA THR A 696 26.43 -7.91 3.13
C THR A 696 26.62 -6.41 3.20
N ASP A 697 26.68 -5.79 2.03
CA ASP A 697 26.70 -4.33 1.86
C ASP A 697 25.31 -3.79 1.53
N GLU A 698 25.09 -2.51 1.82
CA GLU A 698 23.87 -1.77 1.48
C GLU A 698 24.23 -0.37 0.93
N THR A 699 23.55 0.03 -0.16
CA THR A 699 23.68 1.38 -0.75
C THR A 699 22.38 1.83 -1.41
N LEU A 700 22.22 3.15 -1.61
CA LEU A 700 21.33 3.65 -2.66
C LEU A 700 22.06 3.59 -4.02
N MET A 701 21.34 3.11 -5.02
CA MET A 701 21.79 3.00 -6.41
C MET A 701 21.60 4.32 -7.17
N LYS A 702 22.52 4.61 -8.09
CA LYS A 702 22.31 5.66 -9.10
C LYS A 702 21.24 5.18 -10.10
N PHE A 703 20.05 5.73 -9.98
CA PHE A 703 18.87 5.30 -10.73
C PHE A 703 18.28 6.42 -11.59
N PHE A 704 18.49 7.68 -11.22
CA PHE A 704 17.99 8.83 -11.98
C PHE A 704 19.13 9.44 -12.79
N ASP A 705 19.09 9.28 -14.10
CA ASP A 705 20.03 9.83 -15.08
C ASP A 705 19.76 11.29 -15.42
N LYS A 706 18.53 11.76 -15.19
CA LYS A 706 18.09 13.16 -15.34
C LYS A 706 16.87 13.48 -14.49
N ASP A 707 16.61 14.76 -14.25
CA ASP A 707 15.35 15.23 -13.67
C ASP A 707 14.17 15.01 -14.65
N PRO A 708 12.93 14.83 -14.14
CA PRO A 708 11.75 14.67 -14.97
C PRO A 708 11.31 16.02 -15.56
N GLY A 709 10.96 16.03 -16.85
CA GLY A 709 10.53 17.24 -17.55
C GLY A 709 11.67 18.25 -17.73
N ASP A 710 11.32 19.54 -17.78
CA ASP A 710 12.28 20.63 -18.06
C ASP A 710 12.68 21.42 -16.79
N VAL A 711 12.04 21.15 -15.66
CA VAL A 711 12.29 21.85 -14.39
C VAL A 711 13.24 21.04 -13.53
N SER A 712 14.35 21.66 -13.10
CA SER A 712 15.28 20.99 -12.19
C SER A 712 14.61 20.69 -10.84
N LYS A 713 14.64 19.43 -10.44
CA LYS A 713 14.12 18.90 -9.18
C LYS A 713 15.23 18.58 -8.20
N THR A 714 16.45 18.32 -8.67
CA THR A 714 17.60 17.95 -7.85
C THR A 714 18.87 18.69 -8.26
N SER A 715 19.92 18.63 -7.42
CA SER A 715 21.23 19.10 -7.86
C SER A 715 21.83 18.13 -8.87
N SER A 716 22.67 18.59 -9.80
CA SER A 716 23.29 17.76 -10.85
C SER A 716 24.14 16.57 -10.35
N SER A 717 24.49 16.53 -9.06
CA SER A 717 25.21 15.41 -8.44
C SER A 717 24.29 14.40 -7.73
N ASN A 718 22.99 14.67 -7.65
CA ASN A 718 22.02 13.77 -7.05
C ASN A 718 21.36 12.90 -8.13
N ASN A 719 21.78 11.64 -8.18
CA ASN A 719 21.26 10.65 -9.11
C ASN A 719 20.59 9.46 -8.38
N VAL A 720 20.31 9.60 -7.08
CA VAL A 720 19.90 8.49 -6.20
C VAL A 720 18.56 8.70 -5.49
N THR A 721 18.11 9.95 -5.38
CA THR A 721 16.79 10.32 -4.84
C THR A 721 16.09 11.31 -5.76
N MET A 722 14.77 11.20 -5.86
CA MET A 722 13.96 12.09 -6.70
C MET A 722 12.76 12.62 -5.89
N PRO A 723 12.77 13.89 -5.44
CA PRO A 723 11.70 14.51 -4.65
C PRO A 723 10.58 15.00 -5.58
N SER A 724 9.85 14.06 -6.17
CA SER A 724 8.66 14.35 -6.99
C SER A 724 7.68 13.19 -6.84
N ARG A 725 6.38 13.46 -7.04
CA ARG A 725 5.35 12.44 -6.92
C ARG A 725 5.58 11.32 -7.92
N ASN A 726 5.26 10.09 -7.53
CA ASN A 726 5.59 8.93 -8.35
C ASN A 726 4.77 7.68 -8.00
N TRP A 727 4.84 6.70 -8.90
CA TRP A 727 4.33 5.34 -8.71
C TRP A 727 5.20 4.36 -9.53
N ALA A 728 5.06 3.05 -9.30
CA ALA A 728 5.91 2.06 -9.96
C ALA A 728 5.13 0.96 -10.71
N VAL A 729 5.76 0.42 -11.76
CA VAL A 729 5.33 -0.75 -12.53
C VAL A 729 6.34 -1.87 -12.37
N ILE A 730 5.86 -3.09 -12.11
CA ILE A 730 6.67 -4.28 -11.94
C ILE A 730 6.08 -5.40 -12.80
N THR A 731 6.88 -5.94 -13.72
CA THR A 731 6.44 -7.00 -14.63
C THR A 731 7.53 -8.05 -14.83
N GLU A 732 7.17 -9.33 -14.79
CA GLU A 732 8.08 -10.41 -15.15
C GLU A 732 8.29 -10.50 -16.67
N ASN A 733 9.56 -10.61 -17.07
CA ASN A 733 9.97 -10.98 -18.43
C ASN A 733 9.77 -12.49 -18.67
N SER A 734 8.52 -12.88 -18.92
CA SER A 734 8.13 -14.30 -19.02
C SER A 734 8.10 -14.87 -20.43
N GLY A 735 8.27 -14.05 -21.47
CA GLY A 735 8.12 -14.43 -22.87
C GLY A 735 6.69 -14.93 -23.09
N GLY A 736 5.77 -14.02 -23.47
CA GLY A 736 4.34 -14.36 -23.59
C GLY A 736 4.13 -15.70 -24.31
N ALA A 737 3.09 -16.44 -23.92
CA ALA A 737 2.77 -17.82 -24.35
C ALA A 737 2.54 -18.00 -25.88
N THR A 738 2.95 -17.04 -26.70
CA THR A 738 2.92 -17.03 -28.15
C THR A 738 4.34 -16.99 -28.72
N GLN A 739 5.09 -18.07 -28.53
CA GLN A 739 5.83 -18.63 -29.66
C GLN A 739 5.23 -20.00 -29.94
N ASN A 740 4.37 -20.05 -30.95
CA ASN A 740 3.88 -21.28 -31.53
C ASN A 740 5.06 -22.22 -31.78
N THR A 741 4.96 -23.42 -31.22
CA THR A 741 5.60 -24.64 -31.69
C THR A 741 5.18 -24.90 -33.13
N GLY A 742 5.85 -24.25 -34.07
CA GLY A 742 5.47 -24.24 -35.48
C GLY A 742 6.66 -23.95 -36.40
N ALA A 743 7.79 -24.60 -36.14
CA ALA A 743 8.89 -24.73 -37.09
C ALA A 743 9.64 -26.04 -36.83
N HIS A 744 8.98 -27.17 -37.08
CA HIS A 744 9.71 -28.40 -37.42
C HIS A 744 10.25 -28.25 -38.85
N GLY A 745 11.34 -27.47 -38.97
CA GLY A 745 12.29 -27.57 -40.07
C GLY A 745 13.28 -28.67 -39.71
N ASN A 746 13.16 -29.78 -40.44
CA ASN A 746 13.94 -30.99 -40.28
C ASN A 746 15.41 -30.74 -40.68
N ASP A 747 16.29 -30.46 -39.72
CA ASP A 747 17.73 -30.62 -39.91
C ASP A 747 18.34 -31.38 -38.71
N SER A 748 18.35 -32.69 -38.88
CA SER A 748 19.42 -33.64 -38.58
C SER A 748 20.35 -33.35 -37.40
N ALA A 749 20.29 -34.28 -36.45
CA ALA A 749 21.27 -34.54 -35.40
C ALA A 749 22.73 -34.30 -35.85
N ASN A 750 23.39 -33.33 -35.23
CA ASN A 750 24.79 -33.39 -34.83
C ASN A 750 25.18 -32.16 -34.00
N GLY A 751 25.69 -32.40 -32.78
CA GLY A 751 26.38 -31.40 -31.98
C GLY A 751 25.56 -30.85 -30.81
N ILE A 752 25.69 -31.50 -29.66
CA ILE A 752 25.61 -30.81 -28.37
C ILE A 752 26.80 -29.85 -28.35
N ALA A 753 26.61 -28.67 -28.92
CA ALA A 753 27.45 -27.52 -28.68
C ALA A 753 26.72 -26.71 -27.61
N GLU A 754 27.29 -26.72 -26.41
CA GLU A 754 27.14 -25.67 -25.43
C GLU A 754 27.21 -24.33 -26.18
N ARG A 755 26.04 -23.71 -26.43
CA ARG A 755 26.01 -22.28 -26.69
C ARG A 755 26.24 -21.63 -25.34
N GLU A 756 27.52 -21.54 -24.98
CA GLU A 756 28.05 -20.38 -24.29
C GLU A 756 27.41 -19.16 -24.97
N ILE A 757 26.40 -18.58 -24.32
CA ILE A 757 26.12 -17.17 -24.50
C ILE A 757 27.48 -16.51 -24.29
N SER A 758 27.98 -15.90 -25.36
CA SER A 758 29.28 -15.27 -25.37
C SER A 758 29.38 -14.35 -24.16
N LEU A 759 30.12 -14.78 -23.14
CA LEU A 759 30.63 -13.99 -22.02
C LEU A 759 31.67 -12.96 -22.52
N LYS A 760 31.54 -12.47 -23.77
CA LYS A 760 32.39 -11.47 -24.42
C LYS A 760 31.75 -10.08 -24.48
N GLY A 761 30.72 -9.84 -23.68
CA GLY A 761 30.54 -8.55 -23.02
C GLY A 761 30.68 -8.83 -21.53
N SER A 762 31.89 -8.75 -20.98
CA SER A 762 32.00 -8.81 -19.52
C SER A 762 31.26 -7.59 -18.99
N ALA A 763 30.16 -7.80 -18.27
CA ALA A 763 29.65 -6.79 -17.35
C ALA A 763 30.88 -6.21 -16.61
N PRO A 764 31.09 -4.88 -16.60
CA PRO A 764 32.26 -4.32 -15.96
C PRO A 764 32.33 -4.85 -14.53
N LYS A 765 33.49 -5.38 -14.10
CA LYS A 765 33.68 -5.72 -12.68
C LYS A 765 33.25 -4.50 -11.86
N ALA A 766 32.24 -4.66 -11.01
CA ALA A 766 31.76 -3.58 -10.16
C ALA A 766 32.95 -3.01 -9.39
N LYS A 767 33.30 -1.74 -9.65
CA LYS A 767 34.46 -1.10 -9.03
C LYS A 767 34.26 -0.94 -7.52
N ASP A 768 33.03 -0.64 -7.14
CA ASP A 768 32.56 -0.46 -5.78
C ASP A 768 31.03 -0.65 -5.73
N GLY A 769 30.47 -0.56 -4.53
CA GLY A 769 29.03 -0.63 -4.29
C GLY A 769 28.20 0.52 -4.88
N HIS A 770 28.81 1.56 -5.46
CA HIS A 770 28.09 2.68 -6.11
C HIS A 770 28.03 2.53 -7.64
N SER A 771 28.78 1.58 -8.19
CA SER A 771 28.76 1.21 -9.62
C SER A 771 27.62 0.23 -9.91
N TRP A 772 27.35 -0.03 -11.20
CA TRP A 772 26.44 -1.10 -11.59
C TRP A 772 26.99 -2.45 -11.11
N LEU A 773 26.12 -3.28 -10.52
CA LEU A 773 26.46 -4.60 -10.01
C LEU A 773 26.18 -5.71 -11.02
N HIS A 774 25.31 -5.46 -12.01
CA HIS A 774 24.97 -6.41 -13.07
C HIS A 774 24.36 -5.71 -14.30
N GLU A 775 24.19 -6.46 -15.40
CA GLU A 775 23.65 -5.97 -16.68
C GLU A 775 22.30 -5.27 -16.57
N GLY A 776 21.36 -5.82 -15.79
CA GLY A 776 20.06 -5.16 -15.54
C GLY A 776 20.09 -3.80 -14.82
N GLU A 777 21.26 -3.32 -14.38
CA GLU A 777 21.44 -1.95 -13.86
C GLU A 777 22.15 -1.01 -14.83
N VAL A 778 22.71 -1.54 -15.94
CA VAL A 778 23.39 -0.75 -16.97
C VAL A 778 22.37 0.22 -17.57
N ASP A 779 22.73 1.50 -17.63
CA ASP A 779 21.84 2.57 -18.11
C ASP A 779 20.52 2.70 -17.33
N ALA A 780 20.47 2.21 -16.08
CA ALA A 780 19.33 2.44 -15.19
C ALA A 780 18.93 3.93 -15.15
N GLY A 781 17.64 4.17 -15.36
CA GLY A 781 17.11 5.51 -15.62
C GLY A 781 16.26 5.54 -16.89
N THR A 782 16.22 6.68 -17.58
CA THR A 782 15.34 6.89 -18.74
C THR A 782 15.78 6.14 -20.00
N LEU A 783 17.04 5.69 -20.06
CA LEU A 783 17.60 4.96 -21.20
C LEU A 783 17.43 3.44 -21.10
N HIS A 784 17.13 2.93 -19.90
CA HIS A 784 16.97 1.50 -19.67
C HIS A 784 15.74 0.92 -20.40
N LYS A 785 15.84 -0.32 -20.90
CA LYS A 785 14.72 -0.98 -21.63
C LYS A 785 13.40 -1.00 -20.85
N ALA A 786 13.48 -1.14 -19.53
CA ALA A 786 12.32 -1.20 -18.65
C ALA A 786 11.58 0.15 -18.52
N ALA A 787 12.18 1.26 -18.92
CA ALA A 787 11.52 2.58 -18.99
C ALA A 787 10.70 2.75 -20.28
N ASP A 788 10.95 1.92 -21.30
CA ASP A 788 10.25 1.94 -22.59
C ASP A 788 9.04 0.99 -22.53
N SER A 789 7.83 1.55 -22.63
CA SER A 789 6.58 0.79 -22.54
C SER A 789 6.44 -0.28 -23.63
N SER A 790 7.11 -0.13 -24.77
CA SER A 790 7.11 -1.14 -25.84
C SER A 790 7.98 -2.35 -25.53
N LYS A 791 8.92 -2.23 -24.59
CA LYS A 791 9.90 -3.27 -24.22
C LYS A 791 9.72 -3.82 -22.81
N HIS A 792 9.13 -3.05 -21.91
CA HIS A 792 8.91 -3.42 -20.50
C HIS A 792 8.16 -4.75 -20.39
N GLY A 793 8.74 -5.72 -19.68
CA GLY A 793 8.13 -7.04 -19.44
C GLY A 793 7.99 -7.91 -20.69
N LYS A 794 8.64 -7.55 -21.82
CA LYS A 794 8.58 -8.31 -23.08
C LYS A 794 9.73 -9.30 -23.26
N GLY A 795 10.68 -9.33 -22.33
CA GLY A 795 11.74 -10.35 -22.31
C GLY A 795 11.20 -11.73 -21.94
N SER A 796 12.08 -12.73 -21.94
CA SER A 796 11.75 -14.14 -21.65
C SER A 796 12.76 -14.83 -20.73
N ASP A 797 13.54 -14.06 -19.98
CA ASP A 797 14.63 -14.56 -19.13
C ASP A 797 14.21 -14.77 -17.66
N GLY A 798 12.93 -14.55 -17.35
CA GLY A 798 12.37 -14.65 -16.00
C GLY A 798 12.83 -13.53 -15.06
N SER A 799 13.46 -12.47 -15.54
CA SER A 799 13.80 -11.30 -14.73
C SER A 799 12.57 -10.41 -14.45
N LEU A 800 12.66 -9.49 -13.48
CA LEU A 800 11.62 -8.47 -13.26
C LEU A 800 12.06 -7.14 -13.84
N ASP A 801 11.24 -6.58 -14.75
CA ASP A 801 11.37 -5.18 -15.14
C ASP A 801 10.68 -4.28 -14.12
N ILE A 802 11.39 -3.26 -13.68
CA ILE A 802 10.90 -2.23 -12.77
C ILE A 802 10.91 -0.90 -13.51
N CYS A 803 9.81 -0.14 -13.40
CA CYS A 803 9.75 1.23 -13.89
C CYS A 803 9.12 2.15 -12.84
N ILE A 804 9.88 3.13 -12.33
CA ILE A 804 9.32 4.21 -11.53
C ILE A 804 8.93 5.35 -12.47
N ARG A 805 7.68 5.80 -12.35
CA ARG A 805 7.09 6.87 -13.15
C ARG A 805 6.96 8.10 -12.28
N VAL A 806 7.76 9.12 -12.60
CA VAL A 806 7.93 10.32 -11.77
C VAL A 806 7.25 11.51 -12.43
N GLU A 807 6.48 12.26 -11.68
CA GLU A 807 5.82 13.48 -12.12
C GLU A 807 6.80 14.50 -12.73
N LYS A 808 6.41 15.03 -13.89
CA LYS A 808 7.13 16.11 -14.59
C LYS A 808 6.77 17.49 -14.02
N ASP A 809 5.47 17.78 -13.90
CA ASP A 809 4.95 19.07 -13.43
C ASP A 809 3.77 18.87 -12.49
N GLN A 810 3.87 19.45 -11.28
CA GLN A 810 2.83 19.36 -10.24
C GLN A 810 1.56 20.16 -10.59
N HIS A 811 1.66 21.11 -11.52
CA HIS A 811 0.53 21.93 -11.98
C HIS A 811 -0.19 21.30 -13.20
N ASP A 812 0.35 20.20 -13.73
CA ASP A 812 -0.30 19.46 -14.81
C ASP A 812 -1.40 18.56 -14.28
N LYS A 813 -2.65 18.93 -14.54
CA LYS A 813 -3.83 18.14 -14.16
C LYS A 813 -3.91 16.78 -14.85
N GLU A 814 -3.23 16.61 -15.98
CA GLU A 814 -3.11 15.30 -16.63
C GLU A 814 -2.12 14.38 -15.91
N GLY A 815 -1.29 14.90 -15.00
CA GLY A 815 -0.35 14.11 -14.20
C GLY A 815 0.69 13.39 -15.07
N GLN A 816 1.25 14.05 -16.09
CA GLN A 816 2.25 13.42 -16.97
C GLN A 816 3.52 13.04 -16.21
N THR A 817 4.04 11.84 -16.51
CA THR A 817 5.22 11.29 -15.85
C THR A 817 6.39 11.05 -16.82
N GLN A 818 7.60 10.97 -16.25
CA GLN A 818 8.81 10.48 -16.87
C GLN A 818 9.12 9.09 -16.32
N SER A 819 9.43 8.15 -17.22
CA SER A 819 9.76 6.77 -16.87
C SER A 819 11.26 6.59 -16.61
N TYR A 820 11.59 5.87 -15.55
CA TYR A 820 12.95 5.44 -15.19
C TYR A 820 12.91 3.94 -14.91
N GLY A 821 13.83 3.17 -15.45
CA GLY A 821 13.76 1.71 -15.40
C GLY A 821 15.04 1.01 -14.98
N MET A 822 14.89 -0.23 -14.52
CA MET A 822 15.95 -1.24 -14.33
C MET A 822 15.37 -2.65 -14.45
N THR A 823 16.22 -3.67 -14.56
CA THR A 823 15.82 -5.08 -14.55
C THR A 823 16.48 -5.81 -13.38
N ILE A 824 15.70 -6.49 -12.54
CA ILE A 824 16.18 -7.35 -11.45
C ILE A 824 16.29 -8.80 -11.98
N PRO A 825 17.49 -9.41 -11.98
CA PRO A 825 17.67 -10.76 -12.50
C PRO A 825 17.06 -11.83 -11.57
N SER A 826 16.61 -12.94 -12.15
CA SER A 826 16.27 -14.14 -11.40
C SER A 826 17.47 -14.68 -10.61
N LEU A 827 17.21 -15.37 -9.50
CA LEU A 827 18.25 -16.02 -8.70
C LEU A 827 18.45 -17.47 -9.18
N LYS A 828 19.69 -17.82 -9.48
CA LYS A 828 20.15 -19.19 -9.77
C LYS A 828 21.13 -19.60 -8.68
N PHE A 829 20.60 -19.89 -7.50
CA PHE A 829 21.43 -20.31 -6.39
C PHE A 829 21.79 -21.80 -6.54
N THR A 830 23.06 -22.14 -6.32
CA THR A 830 23.54 -23.52 -6.29
C THR A 830 24.44 -23.69 -5.08
N GLU A 831 24.02 -24.55 -4.16
CA GLU A 831 24.75 -24.84 -2.93
C GLU A 831 26.17 -25.33 -3.26
N GLY A 832 27.18 -24.74 -2.62
CA GLY A 832 28.59 -25.05 -2.87
C GLY A 832 29.31 -24.22 -3.94
N ILE A 833 28.63 -23.49 -4.85
CA ILE A 833 29.32 -22.50 -5.72
C ILE A 833 29.67 -21.26 -4.90
N SER A 834 28.68 -20.70 -4.20
CA SER A 834 28.88 -19.57 -3.30
C SER A 834 29.87 -19.91 -2.19
N ASP A 835 29.78 -21.08 -1.56
CA ASP A 835 30.72 -21.48 -0.50
C ASP A 835 32.15 -21.74 -1.00
N ARG A 836 32.32 -22.19 -2.27
CA ARG A 836 33.66 -22.31 -2.87
C ARG A 836 34.24 -20.93 -3.17
N ILE A 837 33.42 -20.00 -3.62
CA ILE A 837 33.83 -18.61 -3.87
C ILE A 837 34.18 -17.92 -2.54
N MET A 838 33.35 -18.05 -1.50
CA MET A 838 33.60 -17.53 -0.15
C MET A 838 34.87 -18.14 0.45
N ARG A 839 35.05 -19.48 0.39
CA ARG A 839 36.28 -20.13 0.88
C ARG A 839 37.53 -19.69 0.12
N LYS A 840 37.43 -19.44 -1.19
CA LYS A 840 38.54 -18.92 -1.99
C LYS A 840 38.87 -17.47 -1.62
N ALA A 841 37.87 -16.62 -1.36
CA ALA A 841 38.07 -15.24 -0.93
C ALA A 841 38.73 -15.15 0.47
N HIS A 842 38.23 -15.89 1.45
CA HIS A 842 38.82 -15.93 2.80
C HIS A 842 40.18 -16.67 2.85
N GLY A 843 40.39 -17.66 1.98
CA GLY A 843 41.68 -18.36 1.86
C GLY A 843 42.81 -17.49 1.29
N VAL A 844 42.48 -16.37 0.64
CA VAL A 844 43.48 -15.40 0.11
C VAL A 844 43.91 -14.39 1.18
N GLU A 845 43.06 -14.06 2.15
CA GLU A 845 43.43 -13.19 3.29
C GLU A 845 44.37 -13.88 4.30
N GLY A 846 44.36 -15.22 4.36
CA GLY A 846 45.23 -16.02 5.25
C GLY A 846 46.73 -16.09 4.87
N ASN A 847 47.17 -15.40 3.80
CA ASN A 847 48.57 -15.39 3.34
C ASN A 847 49.31 -14.05 3.56
N ALA A 848 48.74 -13.15 4.36
CA ALA A 848 49.48 -11.99 4.86
C ALA A 848 50.49 -12.44 5.94
N LYS A 849 51.74 -12.65 5.50
CA LYS A 849 52.92 -13.02 6.30
C LYS A 849 52.86 -12.52 7.75
N GLU A 850 52.70 -13.45 8.69
CA GLU A 850 53.09 -13.25 10.08
C GLU A 850 54.56 -12.82 10.12
N HIS A 851 54.81 -11.58 10.52
CA HIS A 851 56.12 -11.13 10.92
C HIS A 851 56.38 -11.72 12.31
N THR A 852 57.19 -12.78 12.36
CA THR A 852 57.70 -13.35 13.61
C THR A 852 58.56 -12.29 14.31
N PRO A 853 58.28 -11.89 15.56
CA PRO A 853 59.25 -11.15 16.36
C PRO A 853 60.36 -12.12 16.77
N GLY A 854 61.60 -11.81 16.40
CA GLY A 854 62.78 -12.53 16.89
C GLY A 854 62.95 -12.34 18.41
N PRO A 855 63.64 -13.27 19.09
CA PRO A 855 63.71 -13.28 20.54
C PRO A 855 64.77 -12.30 21.06
N ALA A 856 64.35 -11.36 21.91
CA ALA A 856 65.04 -10.88 23.12
C ALA A 856 64.13 -9.88 23.85
#